data_AF-A0A8J2KLR1-F1
#
_entry.id   AF-A0A8J2KLR1-F1
#
_cell.length_a   1.000
_cell.length_b   1.000
_cell.length_c   1.000
_cell.angle_alpha   90.00
_cell.angle_beta   90.00
_cell.angle_gamma   90.00
#
_symmetry.space_group_name_H-M   'P 1'
#
loop_
_entity.id
_entity.type
_entity.pdbx_description
1 polymer ?
#
loop_
_entity_poly.entity_id
_entity_poly.type
_entity_poly.pdbx_seq_one_letter_code
_entity_poly.pdbx_strand_id
1 'polypeptide(L)'
;MEFGRKGLFFMGAILFLQASLAHSNPVIVNRTFGIDYDGNRFLKDGEPFRYISGSVHYFRVVEQYWDSILRKMYLGGLNAIQTYVDWSSHQPNSKEEYDFSGNLNLTKFLQTAQKNNLLVILRVGPFMDAERDMGGLPAWLLWQKADIRLRTSDLEYVYYVSRWFDELLPRIKPFLYQNGGPVIMVQVENEYGSYACDKNYTTFLRDLIRLRLGDEVVLFTTDGSGDGYLKCGTIPDVYPSVDFGTASYQSVESYFGIQRHFAPKGPLINSEFYPGWLDHWQSPHSTVSSSSVESTLNYMLMLGANVNIYMFYGGTSFGFSAGSNADSKSFTPCPTSYDYDAPLNEAGDPTEKYFAIKRTIANYQNVPVEDPTITNKSALGKVHLRKVSSVIDPNYEFINFLSGSKRVQSALPLSFEELKVSSGFILYETQIDFMVTDPALLEALDLKDRAYVYLDWTLVGILSRSENAKAIPIFTQKGANLQILVENQGRPCYGSSIGESKGLGSKVTLGGNQLHNWTMWKVGDGRNLQLSKFATTLANQNSSSDSKNLLKGRTGVYVGEIVITNATKLDTFVRFDGWTKGFVFINNFNLGRYWPVVGPQETLYLPAPLLKEGANIITVVELESAPADCPSDGTYSKNCFISLTDKHVINAPTPLKTALSQWDKKHGKPAIMEDQVIFEVPTPPVTNYVRANLTLKATYGEEYKGGNRRRHG
;
A
#
# COMPACT_ATOMS: atom_id res chain seq x y z
N MET A 1 -39.04 -87.12 15.80
CA MET A 1 -39.61 -87.74 14.57
C MET A 1 -38.74 -87.23 13.43
N GLU A 2 -37.64 -87.92 13.16
CA GLU A 2 -37.52 -89.06 12.24
C GLU A 2 -37.12 -88.62 10.83
N PHE A 3 -35.98 -89.18 10.37
CA PHE A 3 -35.54 -89.53 9.01
C PHE A 3 -35.79 -88.52 7.86
N GLY A 4 -34.84 -88.17 6.99
CA GLY A 4 -33.68 -88.90 6.50
C GLY A 4 -33.78 -89.11 4.97
N ARG A 5 -32.69 -88.78 4.27
CA ARG A 5 -32.15 -89.40 3.02
C ARG A 5 -32.47 -88.84 1.61
N LYS A 6 -31.34 -88.73 0.87
CA LYS A 6 -31.09 -88.77 -0.60
C LYS A 6 -31.45 -87.47 -1.36
N GLY A 7 -30.56 -86.78 -2.10
CA GLY A 7 -29.32 -87.15 -2.77
C GLY A 7 -29.56 -87.15 -4.28
N LEU A 8 -29.10 -86.12 -5.01
CA LEU A 8 -28.84 -86.19 -6.45
C LEU A 8 -27.92 -85.03 -6.90
N PHE A 9 -26.96 -85.38 -7.75
CA PHE A 9 -25.93 -84.55 -8.39
C PHE A 9 -26.51 -83.43 -9.28
N PHE A 10 -25.88 -82.26 -9.30
CA PHE A 10 -25.75 -81.43 -10.51
C PHE A 10 -24.41 -80.69 -10.52
N MET A 11 -23.60 -81.03 -11.52
CA MET A 11 -22.43 -80.28 -12.01
C MET A 11 -22.92 -79.14 -12.90
N GLY A 12 -22.29 -77.97 -12.85
CA GLY A 12 -22.46 -76.97 -13.93
C GLY A 12 -22.11 -75.52 -13.59
N ALA A 13 -20.87 -75.14 -13.91
CA ALA A 13 -20.40 -73.81 -14.33
C ALA A 13 -20.66 -72.57 -13.43
N ILE A 14 -19.65 -72.20 -12.65
CA ILE A 14 -19.44 -70.82 -12.18
C ILE A 14 -18.48 -70.13 -13.14
N LEU A 15 -18.98 -69.12 -13.86
CA LEU A 15 -18.21 -68.18 -14.67
C LEU A 15 -17.32 -67.33 -13.75
N PHE A 16 -16.00 -67.47 -13.87
CA PHE A 16 -15.04 -66.49 -13.38
C PHE A 16 -14.98 -65.32 -14.39
N LEU A 17 -15.59 -64.18 -14.04
CA LEU A 17 -15.20 -62.90 -14.64
C LEU A 17 -13.96 -62.40 -13.91
N GLN A 18 -12.77 -62.56 -14.51
CA GLN A 18 -11.61 -61.78 -14.12
C GLN A 18 -11.80 -60.34 -14.62
N ALA A 19 -12.21 -59.43 -13.74
CA ALA A 19 -12.06 -58.01 -13.98
C ALA A 19 -10.58 -57.65 -13.78
N SER A 20 -9.85 -57.51 -14.87
CA SER A 20 -8.54 -56.89 -14.90
C SER A 20 -8.66 -55.42 -14.48
N LEU A 21 -8.34 -55.14 -13.21
CA LEU A 21 -8.08 -53.79 -12.72
C LEU A 21 -6.79 -53.30 -13.39
N ALA A 22 -6.92 -52.63 -14.53
CA ALA A 22 -5.88 -51.79 -15.07
C ALA A 22 -5.64 -50.66 -14.07
N HIS A 23 -4.57 -50.77 -13.27
CA HIS A 23 -3.98 -49.62 -12.62
C HIS A 23 -3.46 -48.72 -13.73
N SER A 24 -4.26 -47.74 -14.16
CA SER A 24 -3.74 -46.60 -14.90
C SER A 24 -2.82 -45.86 -13.93
N ASN A 25 -1.51 -46.07 -14.07
CA ASN A 25 -0.53 -45.14 -13.53
C ASN A 25 -0.96 -43.73 -13.93
N PRO A 26 -1.04 -42.76 -13.00
CA PRO A 26 -1.33 -41.39 -13.37
C PRO A 26 -0.30 -41.00 -14.42
N VAL A 27 -0.77 -40.60 -15.61
CA VAL A 27 0.09 -39.96 -16.60
C VAL A 27 0.67 -38.74 -15.89
N ILE A 28 1.96 -38.79 -15.56
CA ILE A 28 2.69 -37.62 -15.07
C ILE A 28 2.77 -36.69 -16.27
N VAL A 29 1.78 -35.83 -16.43
CA VAL A 29 1.87 -34.71 -17.35
C VAL A 29 2.86 -33.75 -16.69
N ASN A 30 4.10 -33.74 -17.19
CA ASN A 30 5.07 -32.72 -16.80
C ASN A 30 4.51 -31.37 -17.21
N ARG A 31 4.02 -30.60 -16.24
CA ARG A 31 3.49 -29.26 -16.46
C ARG A 31 4.63 -28.32 -16.81
N THR A 32 4.50 -27.57 -17.88
CA THR A 32 5.55 -26.65 -18.35
C THR A 32 4.95 -25.30 -18.69
N PHE A 33 5.63 -24.22 -18.32
CA PHE A 33 5.30 -22.87 -18.76
C PHE A 33 6.59 -22.19 -19.19
N GLY A 34 6.62 -21.62 -20.39
CA GLY A 34 7.85 -21.04 -20.94
C GLY A 34 7.58 -20.07 -22.09
N ILE A 35 8.63 -19.37 -22.50
CA ILE A 35 8.59 -18.42 -23.62
C ILE A 35 9.02 -19.14 -24.91
N ASP A 36 8.16 -19.12 -25.92
CA ASP A 36 8.53 -19.41 -27.30
C ASP A 36 8.97 -18.10 -27.95
N TYR A 37 10.29 -17.87 -27.92
CA TYR A 37 10.90 -16.66 -28.44
C TYR A 37 10.66 -16.50 -29.95
N ASP A 38 10.75 -17.58 -30.72
CA ASP A 38 10.57 -17.53 -32.18
C ASP A 38 9.10 -17.33 -32.56
N GLY A 39 8.17 -17.94 -31.81
CA GLY A 39 6.74 -17.74 -31.98
C GLY A 39 6.17 -16.50 -31.30
N ASN A 40 6.99 -15.69 -30.62
CA ASN A 40 6.61 -14.47 -29.89
C ASN A 40 5.42 -14.67 -28.92
N ARG A 41 5.41 -15.78 -28.17
CA ARG A 41 4.27 -16.20 -27.33
C ARG A 41 4.71 -16.98 -26.11
N PHE A 42 3.79 -17.25 -25.19
CA PHE A 42 4.01 -18.27 -24.18
C PHE A 42 3.59 -19.64 -24.70
N LEU A 43 4.22 -20.69 -24.16
CA LEU A 43 3.74 -22.06 -24.25
C LEU A 43 3.35 -22.53 -22.85
N LYS A 44 2.14 -23.05 -22.73
CA LYS A 44 1.66 -23.73 -21.53
C LYS A 44 1.38 -25.18 -21.90
N ASP A 45 2.11 -26.10 -21.31
CA ASP A 45 2.08 -27.54 -21.59
C ASP A 45 2.31 -27.86 -23.09
N GLY A 46 3.20 -27.10 -23.73
CA GLY A 46 3.53 -27.24 -25.16
C GLY A 46 2.59 -26.46 -26.11
N GLU A 47 1.47 -25.94 -25.62
CA GLU A 47 0.48 -25.26 -26.44
C GLU A 47 0.60 -23.72 -26.37
N PRO A 48 0.36 -22.99 -27.48
CA PRO A 48 0.28 -21.53 -27.47
C PRO A 48 -0.64 -20.98 -26.38
N PHE A 49 -0.13 -20.04 -25.60
CA PHE A 49 -0.85 -19.46 -24.48
C PHE A 49 -0.70 -17.94 -24.43
N ARG A 50 -1.79 -17.29 -24.04
CA ARG A 50 -1.85 -15.85 -23.72
C ARG A 50 -2.62 -15.67 -22.42
N TYR A 51 -2.03 -14.99 -21.44
CA TYR A 51 -2.79 -14.59 -20.26
C TYR A 51 -3.54 -13.29 -20.49
N ILE A 52 -4.71 -13.20 -19.87
CA ILE A 52 -5.42 -11.95 -19.59
C ILE A 52 -5.64 -11.95 -18.09
N SER A 53 -4.86 -11.11 -17.42
CA SER A 53 -4.73 -11.06 -15.97
C SER A 53 -5.40 -9.81 -15.40
N GLY A 54 -5.72 -9.85 -14.11
CA GLY A 54 -6.13 -8.70 -13.33
C GLY A 54 -5.41 -8.67 -11.99
N SER A 55 -5.04 -7.47 -11.55
CA SER A 55 -4.37 -7.30 -10.26
C SER A 55 -5.37 -7.31 -9.11
N VAL A 56 -5.02 -8.05 -8.07
CA VAL A 56 -5.70 -8.11 -6.77
C VAL A 56 -4.66 -8.29 -5.69
N HIS A 57 -4.73 -7.52 -4.60
CA HIS A 57 -3.76 -7.59 -3.50
C HIS A 57 -4.38 -8.28 -2.30
N TYR A 58 -3.97 -9.53 -1.99
CA TYR A 58 -4.58 -10.33 -0.92
C TYR A 58 -4.58 -9.61 0.44
N PHE A 59 -3.56 -8.79 0.71
CA PHE A 59 -3.42 -7.99 1.93
C PHE A 59 -4.35 -6.76 2.00
N ARG A 60 -5.02 -6.39 0.89
CA ARG A 60 -6.08 -5.35 0.84
C ARG A 60 -7.50 -5.94 0.92
N VAL A 61 -7.62 -7.25 1.06
CA VAL A 61 -8.90 -7.99 1.06
C VAL A 61 -8.97 -8.85 2.31
N VAL A 62 -10.10 -8.82 3.02
CA VAL A 62 -10.31 -9.76 4.12
C VAL A 62 -10.33 -11.19 3.59
N GLU A 63 -9.65 -12.11 4.26
CA GLU A 63 -9.45 -13.51 3.84
C GLU A 63 -10.75 -14.20 3.40
N GLN A 64 -11.85 -13.91 4.11
CA GLN A 64 -13.17 -14.49 3.86
C GLN A 64 -13.75 -14.11 2.50
N TYR A 65 -13.24 -13.06 1.85
CA TYR A 65 -13.69 -12.57 0.55
C TYR A 65 -12.76 -12.95 -0.62
N TRP A 66 -11.63 -13.62 -0.38
CA TRP A 66 -10.75 -14.03 -1.47
C TRP A 66 -11.44 -14.89 -2.52
N ASP A 67 -12.19 -15.91 -2.09
CA ASP A 67 -12.88 -16.83 -3.02
C ASP A 67 -13.94 -16.10 -3.86
N SER A 68 -14.74 -15.22 -3.25
CA SER A 68 -15.78 -14.47 -3.97
C SER A 68 -15.20 -13.45 -4.94
N ILE A 69 -14.15 -12.72 -4.56
CA ILE A 69 -13.46 -11.77 -5.43
C ILE A 69 -12.79 -12.49 -6.60
N LEU A 70 -12.03 -13.55 -6.34
CA LEU A 70 -11.36 -14.34 -7.38
C LEU A 70 -12.38 -15.00 -8.32
N ARG A 71 -13.53 -15.45 -7.80
CA ARG A 71 -14.63 -15.93 -8.63
C ARG A 71 -15.13 -14.84 -9.59
N LYS A 72 -15.36 -13.61 -9.10
CA LYS A 72 -15.78 -12.49 -9.95
C LYS A 72 -14.72 -12.15 -11.00
N MET A 73 -13.44 -12.20 -10.65
CA MET A 73 -12.34 -12.01 -11.61
C MET A 73 -12.36 -13.07 -12.73
N TYR A 74 -12.54 -14.35 -12.39
CA TYR A 74 -12.70 -15.42 -13.37
C TYR A 74 -13.95 -15.22 -14.25
N LEU A 75 -15.09 -14.87 -13.66
CA LEU A 75 -16.33 -14.55 -14.39
C LEU A 75 -16.18 -13.31 -15.29
N GLY A 76 -15.23 -12.43 -15.00
CA GLY A 76 -14.86 -11.27 -15.81
C GLY A 76 -14.11 -11.64 -17.08
N GLY A 77 -13.80 -12.93 -17.26
CA GLY A 77 -13.07 -13.45 -18.41
C GLY A 77 -11.56 -13.56 -18.18
N LEU A 78 -11.06 -13.34 -16.96
CA LEU A 78 -9.64 -13.49 -16.64
C LEU A 78 -9.26 -14.97 -16.55
N ASN A 79 -8.07 -15.31 -17.04
CA ASN A 79 -7.48 -16.64 -16.91
C ASN A 79 -6.25 -16.67 -15.97
N ALA A 80 -5.83 -15.50 -15.50
CA ALA A 80 -4.77 -15.32 -14.52
C ALA A 80 -5.10 -14.14 -13.58
N ILE A 81 -4.41 -14.08 -12.45
CA ILE A 81 -4.37 -12.91 -11.57
C ILE A 81 -2.92 -12.51 -11.30
N GLN A 82 -2.70 -11.23 -10.98
CA GLN A 82 -1.42 -10.71 -10.52
C GLN A 82 -1.54 -10.22 -9.08
N THR A 83 -0.52 -10.49 -8.27
CA THR A 83 -0.49 -10.00 -6.89
C THR A 83 0.94 -9.68 -6.44
N TYR A 84 1.08 -8.62 -5.65
CA TYR A 84 2.31 -8.31 -4.92
C TYR A 84 2.42 -9.08 -3.61
N VAL A 85 3.64 -9.18 -3.06
CA VAL A 85 3.89 -9.67 -1.69
C VAL A 85 4.40 -8.52 -0.81
N ASP A 86 3.66 -8.17 0.23
CA ASP A 86 3.97 -7.05 1.13
C ASP A 86 4.91 -7.43 2.27
N TRP A 87 6.23 -7.28 2.05
CA TRP A 87 7.25 -7.61 3.06
C TRP A 87 7.00 -6.89 4.39
N SER A 88 6.65 -5.61 4.37
CA SER A 88 6.41 -4.81 5.58
C SER A 88 5.32 -5.38 6.48
N SER A 89 4.27 -5.96 5.88
CA SER A 89 3.19 -6.61 6.63
C SER A 89 3.57 -8.00 7.12
N HIS A 90 4.31 -8.77 6.31
CA HIS A 90 4.80 -10.10 6.70
C HIS A 90 5.87 -10.07 7.78
N GLN A 91 6.66 -9.00 7.86
CA GLN A 91 7.71 -8.84 8.85
C GLN A 91 7.69 -7.42 9.43
N PRO A 92 6.73 -7.09 10.31
CA PRO A 92 6.60 -5.74 10.86
C PRO A 92 7.76 -5.36 11.80
N ASN A 93 8.55 -6.33 12.25
CA ASN A 93 9.71 -6.16 13.12
C ASN A 93 10.81 -7.16 12.75
N SER A 94 12.05 -6.67 12.63
CA SER A 94 13.26 -7.48 12.35
C SER A 94 13.48 -8.69 13.28
N LYS A 95 12.91 -8.65 14.50
CA LYS A 95 13.11 -9.68 15.54
C LYS A 95 11.93 -10.64 15.69
N GLU A 96 10.79 -10.32 15.10
CA GLU A 96 9.59 -11.15 15.19
C GLU A 96 9.59 -12.20 14.07
N GLU A 97 8.84 -13.27 14.30
CA GLU A 97 8.58 -14.27 13.28
C GLU A 97 7.73 -13.67 12.14
N TYR A 98 7.88 -14.24 10.96
CA TYR A 98 7.10 -13.83 9.80
C TYR A 98 5.63 -14.22 9.97
N ASP A 99 4.72 -13.29 9.69
CA ASP A 99 3.28 -13.52 9.74
C ASP A 99 2.75 -13.94 8.36
N PHE A 100 2.25 -15.17 8.27
CA PHE A 100 1.54 -15.71 7.11
C PHE A 100 0.14 -16.21 7.50
N SER A 101 -0.49 -15.57 8.49
CA SER A 101 -1.83 -15.88 8.99
C SER A 101 -2.86 -14.87 8.50
N GLY A 102 -4.15 -15.22 8.62
CA GLY A 102 -5.25 -14.32 8.27
C GLY A 102 -5.14 -13.76 6.84
N ASN A 103 -5.31 -12.44 6.73
CA ASN A 103 -5.16 -11.69 5.47
C ASN A 103 -3.73 -11.72 4.90
N LEU A 104 -2.75 -12.23 5.62
CA LEU A 104 -1.36 -12.40 5.15
C LEU A 104 -1.06 -13.85 4.74
N ASN A 105 -2.05 -14.75 4.71
CA ASN A 105 -1.82 -16.12 4.27
C ASN A 105 -1.71 -16.25 2.74
N LEU A 106 -0.54 -15.90 2.20
CA LEU A 106 -0.24 -15.99 0.77
C LEU A 106 -0.48 -17.40 0.21
N THR A 107 -0.05 -18.45 0.93
CA THR A 107 -0.20 -19.83 0.43
C THR A 107 -1.66 -20.23 0.26
N LYS A 108 -2.53 -19.84 1.20
CA LYS A 108 -3.97 -20.07 1.09
C LYS A 108 -4.59 -19.21 -0.02
N PHE A 109 -4.12 -17.98 -0.22
CA PHE A 109 -4.55 -17.15 -1.35
C PHE A 109 -4.21 -17.81 -2.70
N LEU A 110 -2.99 -18.33 -2.87
CA LEU A 110 -2.59 -19.07 -4.07
C LEU A 110 -3.43 -20.33 -4.30
N GLN A 111 -3.72 -21.09 -3.23
CA GLN A 111 -4.65 -22.23 -3.31
C GLN A 111 -6.05 -21.80 -3.75
N THR A 112 -6.52 -20.66 -3.25
CA THR A 112 -7.85 -20.11 -3.60
C THR A 112 -7.91 -19.67 -5.06
N ALA A 113 -6.84 -19.06 -5.59
CA ALA A 113 -6.72 -18.73 -7.01
C ALA A 113 -6.76 -20.00 -7.88
N GLN A 114 -5.98 -21.03 -7.50
CA GLN A 114 -5.97 -22.32 -8.19
C GLN A 114 -7.35 -22.99 -8.19
N LYS A 115 -8.06 -22.98 -7.06
CA LYS A 115 -9.43 -23.51 -6.93
C LYS A 115 -10.42 -22.78 -7.85
N ASN A 116 -10.19 -21.48 -8.10
CA ASN A 116 -10.98 -20.66 -9.01
C ASN A 116 -10.52 -20.74 -10.47
N ASN A 117 -9.66 -21.69 -10.82
CA ASN A 117 -9.10 -21.89 -12.17
C ASN A 117 -8.34 -20.66 -12.71
N LEU A 118 -7.68 -19.92 -11.82
CA LEU A 118 -6.84 -18.77 -12.18
C LEU A 118 -5.37 -19.15 -12.02
N LEU A 119 -4.57 -18.88 -13.05
CA LEU A 119 -3.12 -18.85 -12.95
C LEU A 119 -2.66 -17.63 -12.15
N VAL A 120 -1.42 -17.62 -11.70
CA VAL A 120 -0.87 -16.52 -10.90
C VAL A 120 0.43 -15.99 -11.50
N ILE A 121 0.48 -14.67 -11.66
CA ILE A 121 1.70 -13.90 -11.89
C ILE A 121 2.07 -13.27 -10.54
N LEU A 122 3.18 -13.71 -9.95
CA LEU A 122 3.52 -13.33 -8.60
C LEU A 122 4.64 -12.27 -8.59
N ARG A 123 4.46 -11.19 -7.85
CA ARG A 123 5.42 -10.09 -7.77
C ARG A 123 6.02 -10.02 -6.39
N VAL A 124 7.21 -10.61 -6.24
CA VAL A 124 7.80 -10.92 -4.93
C VAL A 124 8.61 -9.76 -4.31
N GLY A 125 8.78 -8.67 -5.04
CA GLY A 125 9.50 -7.48 -4.57
C GLY A 125 11.02 -7.63 -4.65
N PRO A 126 11.79 -7.17 -3.63
CA PRO A 126 11.37 -6.87 -2.26
C PRO A 126 10.65 -5.52 -2.09
N PHE A 127 10.80 -4.60 -3.05
CA PHE A 127 10.04 -3.37 -3.16
C PHE A 127 8.89 -3.56 -4.17
N MET A 128 7.71 -3.00 -3.88
CA MET A 128 6.50 -3.17 -4.68
C MET A 128 5.78 -1.87 -5.07
N ASP A 129 6.22 -0.71 -4.57
CA ASP A 129 5.45 0.53 -4.67
C ASP A 129 3.99 0.36 -4.15
N ALA A 130 3.05 0.16 -5.07
CA ALA A 130 1.65 -0.20 -4.86
C ALA A 130 0.85 0.79 -4.01
N GLU A 131 1.30 2.05 -3.90
CA GLU A 131 0.76 3.04 -2.96
C GLU A 131 0.70 2.52 -1.51
N ARG A 132 1.69 1.69 -1.14
CA ARG A 132 1.85 1.12 0.21
C ARG A 132 2.92 1.85 0.98
N ASP A 133 2.81 1.91 2.31
CA ASP A 133 3.83 2.54 3.17
C ASP A 133 5.22 2.05 2.76
N MET A 134 6.08 2.99 2.35
CA MET A 134 7.47 2.73 1.96
C MET A 134 7.63 1.71 0.81
N GLY A 135 6.61 1.58 -0.04
CA GLY A 135 6.61 0.64 -1.15
C GLY A 135 6.69 -0.83 -0.71
N GLY A 136 6.16 -1.14 0.48
CA GLY A 136 6.21 -2.49 1.05
C GLY A 136 7.51 -2.86 1.74
N LEU A 137 8.50 -1.97 1.77
CA LEU A 137 9.72 -2.19 2.55
C LEU A 137 9.45 -1.97 4.05
N PRO A 138 9.89 -2.87 4.93
CA PRO A 138 9.71 -2.65 6.36
C PRO A 138 10.50 -1.43 6.87
N ALA A 139 9.81 -0.53 7.59
CA ALA A 139 10.43 0.66 8.17
C ALA A 139 11.62 0.36 9.09
N TRP A 140 11.68 -0.83 9.68
CA TRP A 140 12.78 -1.23 10.55
C TRP A 140 14.11 -1.39 9.83
N LEU A 141 14.13 -1.44 8.50
CA LEU A 141 15.37 -1.38 7.71
C LEU A 141 16.12 -0.08 7.99
N LEU A 142 15.40 1.03 8.19
CA LEU A 142 15.98 2.34 8.52
C LEU A 142 16.58 2.40 9.93
N TRP A 143 16.35 1.40 10.79
CA TRP A 143 16.89 1.35 12.14
C TRP A 143 18.26 0.66 12.20
N GLN A 144 18.61 -0.06 11.14
CA GLN A 144 19.80 -0.92 11.12
C GLN A 144 21.06 -0.11 10.84
N LYS A 145 20.94 0.85 9.92
CA LYS A 145 22.03 1.73 9.49
C LYS A 145 21.44 3.07 9.06
N ALA A 146 21.97 4.16 9.61
CA ALA A 146 21.45 5.52 9.40
C ALA A 146 21.50 5.96 7.93
N ASP A 147 22.49 5.51 7.18
CA ASP A 147 22.71 5.78 5.76
C ASP A 147 22.46 4.55 4.87
N ILE A 148 21.57 3.64 5.29
CA ILE A 148 21.19 2.47 4.49
C ILE A 148 20.66 2.92 3.13
N ARG A 149 21.23 2.36 2.05
CA ARG A 149 20.78 2.65 0.68
C ARG A 149 19.83 1.56 0.20
N LEU A 150 18.54 1.79 0.39
CA LEU A 150 17.49 0.88 -0.04
C LEU A 150 17.52 0.68 -1.56
N ARG A 151 17.11 -0.51 -2.01
CA ARG A 151 17.05 -0.89 -3.43
C ARG A 151 18.40 -0.69 -4.16
N THR A 152 19.50 -0.97 -3.45
CA THR A 152 20.87 -0.97 -4.02
C THR A 152 21.65 -2.16 -3.47
N SER A 153 22.91 -2.31 -3.90
CA SER A 153 23.83 -3.34 -3.42
C SER A 153 24.42 -3.04 -2.04
N ASP A 154 23.81 -2.15 -1.24
CA ASP A 154 24.20 -1.93 0.15
C ASP A 154 24.13 -3.26 0.91
N LEU A 155 25.26 -3.67 1.50
CA LEU A 155 25.41 -4.97 2.17
C LEU A 155 24.39 -5.18 3.30
N GLU A 156 24.03 -4.12 4.02
CA GLU A 156 23.02 -4.23 5.09
C GLU A 156 21.64 -4.46 4.49
N TYR A 157 21.30 -3.78 3.39
CA TYR A 157 20.02 -3.95 2.71
C TYR A 157 19.89 -5.35 2.10
N VAL A 158 20.87 -5.79 1.30
CA VAL A 158 20.82 -7.10 0.64
C VAL A 158 20.89 -8.26 1.63
N TYR A 159 21.51 -8.08 2.80
CA TYR A 159 21.46 -9.04 3.89
C TYR A 159 20.02 -9.31 4.35
N TYR A 160 19.23 -8.26 4.62
CA TYR A 160 17.84 -8.43 5.04
C TYR A 160 16.93 -8.90 3.90
N VAL A 161 17.19 -8.46 2.67
CA VAL A 161 16.48 -8.99 1.48
C VAL A 161 16.73 -10.49 1.35
N SER A 162 17.99 -10.95 1.52
CA SER A 162 18.32 -12.38 1.48
C SER A 162 17.51 -13.17 2.50
N ARG A 163 17.44 -12.67 3.75
CA ARG A 163 16.68 -13.32 4.82
C ARG A 163 15.19 -13.37 4.53
N TRP A 164 14.64 -12.29 3.97
CA TRP A 164 13.23 -12.26 3.57
C TRP A 164 12.93 -13.29 2.48
N PHE A 165 13.78 -13.35 1.44
CA PHE A 165 13.59 -14.30 0.35
C PHE A 165 13.86 -15.75 0.75
N ASP A 166 14.73 -15.99 1.74
CA ASP A 166 14.93 -17.31 2.36
C ASP A 166 13.69 -17.81 3.09
N GLU A 167 12.81 -16.91 3.54
CA GLU A 167 11.52 -17.27 4.09
C GLU A 167 10.44 -17.40 3.00
N LEU A 168 10.33 -16.37 2.14
CA LEU A 168 9.23 -16.24 1.18
C LEU A 168 9.30 -17.29 0.07
N LEU A 169 10.46 -17.45 -0.57
CA LEU A 169 10.58 -18.22 -1.81
C LEU A 169 10.36 -19.73 -1.60
N PRO A 170 10.85 -20.37 -0.51
CA PRO A 170 10.51 -21.76 -0.23
C PRO A 170 9.00 -22.01 -0.04
N ARG A 171 8.25 -21.03 0.47
CA ARG A 171 6.78 -21.13 0.61
C ARG A 171 6.06 -21.05 -0.73
N ILE A 172 6.63 -20.32 -1.70
CA ILE A 172 6.08 -20.18 -3.06
C ILE A 172 6.46 -21.38 -3.94
N LYS A 173 7.61 -22.02 -3.72
CA LYS A 173 8.12 -23.09 -4.60
C LYS A 173 7.10 -24.20 -4.91
N PRO A 174 6.32 -24.74 -3.95
CA PRO A 174 5.28 -25.74 -4.25
C PRO A 174 4.16 -25.22 -5.15
N PHE A 175 3.97 -23.90 -5.21
CA PHE A 175 2.93 -23.24 -6.01
C PHE A 175 3.37 -22.91 -7.44
N LEU A 176 4.64 -23.15 -7.80
CA LEU A 176 5.10 -22.99 -9.17
C LEU A 176 4.36 -23.94 -10.11
N TYR A 177 4.12 -23.49 -11.35
CA TYR A 177 3.35 -24.22 -12.34
C TYR A 177 3.91 -25.61 -12.61
N GLN A 178 5.24 -25.71 -12.75
CA GLN A 178 5.97 -26.96 -12.93
C GLN A 178 5.90 -27.90 -11.71
N ASN A 179 5.60 -27.36 -10.52
CA ASN A 179 5.45 -28.11 -9.27
C ASN A 179 3.98 -28.42 -8.94
N GLY A 180 3.05 -28.11 -9.85
CA GLY A 180 1.63 -28.42 -9.69
C GLY A 180 0.75 -27.27 -9.16
N GLY A 181 1.32 -26.10 -8.85
CA GLY A 181 0.55 -24.93 -8.41
C GLY A 181 0.16 -23.96 -9.54
N PRO A 182 -0.39 -22.78 -9.24
CA PRO A 182 -0.88 -21.84 -10.25
C PRO A 182 0.16 -20.82 -10.75
N VAL A 183 1.32 -20.69 -10.10
CA VAL A 183 2.28 -19.59 -10.36
C VAL A 183 3.07 -19.85 -11.64
N ILE A 184 2.80 -19.07 -12.69
CA ILE A 184 3.42 -19.20 -14.03
C ILE A 184 4.62 -18.27 -14.24
N MET A 185 4.63 -17.13 -13.56
CA MET A 185 5.66 -16.10 -13.71
C MET A 185 5.96 -15.44 -12.37
N VAL A 186 7.21 -15.01 -12.18
CA VAL A 186 7.65 -14.28 -10.99
C VAL A 186 8.37 -12.98 -11.38
N GLN A 187 7.89 -11.83 -10.90
CA GLN A 187 8.53 -10.54 -11.15
C GLN A 187 9.74 -10.36 -10.22
N VAL A 188 10.85 -9.87 -10.75
CA VAL A 188 12.04 -9.46 -10.00
C VAL A 188 12.04 -7.94 -9.84
N GLU A 189 12.07 -7.44 -8.61
CA GLU A 189 11.96 -6.00 -8.31
C GLU A 189 10.63 -5.39 -8.84
N ASN A 190 10.52 -4.07 -8.86
CA ASN A 190 9.42 -3.33 -9.46
C ASN A 190 9.85 -1.95 -9.98
N GLU A 191 9.70 -1.71 -11.29
CA GLU A 191 10.01 -0.44 -11.96
C GLU A 191 11.37 0.14 -11.53
N TYR A 192 12.40 -0.72 -11.52
CA TYR A 192 13.71 -0.33 -11.02
C TYR A 192 14.33 0.80 -11.84
N GLY A 193 14.00 0.86 -13.13
CA GLY A 193 14.38 1.93 -14.04
C GLY A 193 13.93 3.33 -13.60
N SER A 194 12.88 3.41 -12.80
CA SER A 194 12.35 4.66 -12.23
C SER A 194 13.07 5.11 -10.94
N TYR A 195 14.02 4.32 -10.45
CA TYR A 195 14.72 4.58 -9.18
C TYR A 195 16.23 4.77 -9.34
N ALA A 196 16.91 3.76 -9.87
CA ALA A 196 18.37 3.72 -9.95
C ALA A 196 18.86 2.81 -11.07
N CYS A 197 20.17 2.60 -11.19
CA CYS A 197 20.79 1.77 -12.21
C CYS A 197 21.84 0.80 -11.64
N ASP A 198 21.64 0.31 -10.42
CA ASP A 198 22.53 -0.67 -9.80
C ASP A 198 22.25 -2.09 -10.31
N LYS A 199 22.98 -2.51 -11.36
CA LYS A 199 22.84 -3.84 -11.95
C LYS A 199 23.37 -4.96 -11.06
N ASN A 200 24.25 -4.67 -10.09
CA ASN A 200 24.71 -5.71 -9.16
C ASN A 200 23.57 -6.12 -8.24
N TYR A 201 22.77 -5.15 -7.78
CA TYR A 201 21.59 -5.39 -6.95
C TYR A 201 20.55 -6.23 -7.69
N THR A 202 20.17 -5.83 -8.90
CA THR A 202 19.13 -6.55 -9.64
C THR A 202 19.57 -7.94 -10.10
N THR A 203 20.86 -8.11 -10.43
CA THR A 203 21.45 -9.44 -10.69
C THR A 203 21.46 -10.31 -9.42
N PHE A 204 21.81 -9.75 -8.26
CA PHE A 204 21.74 -10.43 -6.98
C PHE A 204 20.32 -10.95 -6.69
N LEU A 205 19.28 -10.14 -6.92
CA LEU A 205 17.90 -10.56 -6.73
C LEU A 205 17.53 -11.73 -7.65
N ARG A 206 17.86 -11.64 -8.94
CA ARG A 206 17.64 -12.70 -9.92
C ARG A 206 18.29 -14.00 -9.45
N ASP A 207 19.57 -13.96 -9.10
CA ASP A 207 20.35 -15.14 -8.72
C ASP A 207 19.80 -15.78 -7.45
N LEU A 208 19.41 -14.96 -6.46
CA LEU A 208 18.77 -15.45 -5.24
C LEU A 208 17.42 -16.11 -5.52
N ILE A 209 16.60 -15.52 -6.40
CA ILE A 209 15.32 -16.11 -6.80
C ILE A 209 15.54 -17.44 -7.52
N ARG A 210 16.47 -17.50 -8.48
CA ARG A 210 16.85 -18.73 -9.19
C ARG A 210 17.32 -19.82 -8.24
N LEU A 211 18.18 -19.47 -7.29
CA LEU A 211 18.71 -20.40 -6.30
C LEU A 211 17.61 -21.08 -5.48
N ARG A 212 16.50 -20.38 -5.20
CA ARG A 212 15.39 -20.92 -4.38
C ARG A 212 14.30 -21.58 -5.23
N LEU A 213 13.92 -20.97 -6.35
CA LEU A 213 12.78 -21.40 -7.17
C LEU A 213 13.13 -22.35 -8.32
N GLY A 214 14.39 -22.38 -8.77
CA GLY A 214 14.84 -23.12 -9.94
C GLY A 214 14.88 -22.29 -11.22
N ASP A 215 15.40 -22.89 -12.28
CA ASP A 215 15.61 -22.24 -13.58
C ASP A 215 14.36 -22.27 -14.48
N GLU A 216 13.39 -23.13 -14.16
CA GLU A 216 12.22 -23.39 -15.01
C GLU A 216 11.15 -22.29 -14.92
N VAL A 217 11.05 -21.58 -13.79
CA VAL A 217 10.07 -20.49 -13.64
C VAL A 217 10.44 -19.32 -14.56
N VAL A 218 9.45 -18.73 -15.24
CA VAL A 218 9.70 -17.52 -16.03
C VAL A 218 9.86 -16.33 -15.08
N LEU A 219 11.05 -15.74 -15.08
CA LEU A 219 11.30 -14.46 -14.40
C LEU A 219 11.08 -13.30 -15.37
N PHE A 220 10.50 -12.21 -14.88
CA PHE A 220 10.30 -11.00 -15.66
C PHE A 220 10.55 -9.72 -14.85
N THR A 221 10.76 -8.60 -15.53
CA THR A 221 10.74 -7.24 -14.95
C THR A 221 9.62 -6.41 -15.58
N THR A 222 9.21 -5.36 -14.89
CA THR A 222 8.22 -4.38 -15.37
C THR A 222 8.80 -2.99 -15.15
N ASP A 223 8.76 -2.16 -16.19
CA ASP A 223 9.18 -0.76 -16.16
C ASP A 223 8.32 0.06 -17.13
N GLY A 224 8.16 1.35 -16.85
CA GLY A 224 7.47 2.28 -17.73
C GLY A 224 7.98 2.25 -19.18
N SER A 225 7.09 2.52 -20.14
CA SER A 225 7.33 2.35 -21.59
C SER A 225 8.25 3.40 -22.25
N GLY A 226 9.41 3.68 -21.65
CA GLY A 226 10.42 4.61 -22.15
C GLY A 226 11.83 4.02 -22.10
N ASP A 227 12.67 4.36 -23.07
CA ASP A 227 14.03 3.81 -23.22
C ASP A 227 14.89 3.98 -21.94
N GLY A 228 14.77 5.15 -21.30
CA GLY A 228 15.47 5.45 -20.05
C GLY A 228 15.13 4.50 -18.90
N TYR A 229 13.85 4.12 -18.78
CA TYR A 229 13.39 3.19 -17.74
C TYR A 229 13.93 1.78 -18.02
N LEU A 230 13.68 1.22 -19.20
CA LEU A 230 14.12 -0.15 -19.51
C LEU A 230 15.64 -0.32 -19.51
N LYS A 231 16.41 0.72 -19.86
CA LYS A 231 17.88 0.68 -19.79
C LYS A 231 18.37 0.29 -18.39
N CYS A 232 17.74 0.84 -17.34
CA CYS A 232 18.12 0.56 -15.97
C CYS A 232 17.30 -0.55 -15.31
N GLY A 233 16.07 -0.78 -15.74
CA GLY A 233 15.18 -1.82 -15.23
C GLY A 233 15.43 -3.24 -15.74
N THR A 234 15.92 -3.39 -16.98
CA THR A 234 16.20 -4.72 -17.57
C THR A 234 17.29 -5.49 -16.82
N ILE A 235 17.09 -6.79 -16.63
CA ILE A 235 18.05 -7.69 -15.97
C ILE A 235 18.42 -8.80 -16.96
N PRO A 236 19.71 -9.14 -17.12
CA PRO A 236 20.11 -10.27 -17.96
C PRO A 236 19.37 -11.56 -17.54
N ASP A 237 18.95 -12.38 -18.50
CA ASP A 237 18.24 -13.65 -18.30
C ASP A 237 16.86 -13.53 -17.59
N VAL A 238 16.30 -12.33 -17.57
CA VAL A 238 14.96 -12.02 -17.06
C VAL A 238 14.18 -11.30 -18.16
N TYR A 239 12.95 -11.72 -18.44
CA TYR A 239 12.21 -11.19 -19.58
C TYR A 239 11.66 -9.77 -19.29
N PRO A 240 11.97 -8.74 -20.10
CA PRO A 240 11.45 -7.41 -19.85
C PRO A 240 10.01 -7.26 -20.36
N SER A 241 9.15 -6.73 -19.50
CA SER A 241 7.81 -6.25 -19.85
C SER A 241 7.72 -4.75 -19.60
N VAL A 242 6.65 -4.14 -20.10
CA VAL A 242 6.39 -2.72 -19.93
C VAL A 242 5.06 -2.50 -19.21
N ASP A 243 4.85 -1.29 -18.72
CA ASP A 243 3.55 -0.81 -18.28
C ASP A 243 3.14 0.51 -18.96
N PHE A 244 1.83 0.71 -19.08
CA PHE A 244 1.20 1.92 -19.60
C PHE A 244 -0.33 1.87 -19.45
N GLY A 245 -0.96 3.04 -19.34
CA GLY A 245 -2.41 3.19 -19.20
C GLY A 245 -3.18 3.20 -20.52
N THR A 246 -4.34 3.87 -20.53
CA THR A 246 -5.08 4.09 -21.77
C THR A 246 -4.32 5.00 -22.72
N ALA A 247 -4.31 4.67 -24.02
CA ALA A 247 -3.54 5.42 -25.01
C ALA A 247 -4.11 5.25 -26.42
N SER A 248 -3.68 6.13 -27.33
CA SER A 248 -3.94 5.96 -28.78
C SER A 248 -3.30 4.68 -29.32
N TYR A 249 -3.77 4.18 -30.46
CA TYR A 249 -3.21 2.97 -31.09
C TYR A 249 -1.73 3.17 -31.47
N GLN A 250 -1.37 4.34 -31.99
CA GLN A 250 0.02 4.68 -32.31
C GLN A 250 0.91 4.68 -31.07
N SER A 251 0.40 5.18 -29.94
CA SER A 251 1.12 5.14 -28.66
C SER A 251 1.30 3.70 -28.17
N VAL A 252 0.28 2.84 -28.27
CA VAL A 252 0.38 1.41 -27.92
C VAL A 252 1.46 0.70 -28.76
N GLU A 253 1.47 0.93 -30.08
CA GLU A 253 2.52 0.39 -30.95
C GLU A 253 3.91 0.90 -30.56
N SER A 254 4.03 2.19 -30.21
CA SER A 254 5.28 2.78 -29.75
C SER A 254 5.77 2.14 -28.44
N TYR A 255 4.90 2.00 -27.44
CA TYR A 255 5.23 1.39 -26.15
C TYR A 255 5.68 -0.07 -26.30
N PHE A 256 4.97 -0.87 -27.09
CA PHE A 256 5.43 -2.23 -27.42
C PHE A 256 6.68 -2.24 -28.32
N GLY A 257 6.89 -1.20 -29.14
CA GLY A 257 8.13 -0.97 -29.87
C GLY A 257 9.33 -0.79 -28.93
N ILE A 258 9.15 -0.07 -27.82
CA ILE A 258 10.17 0.04 -26.77
C ILE A 258 10.42 -1.33 -26.12
N GLN A 259 9.36 -2.10 -25.77
CA GLN A 259 9.55 -3.47 -25.27
C GLN A 259 10.37 -4.31 -26.27
N ARG A 260 10.05 -4.23 -27.57
CA ARG A 260 10.75 -4.95 -28.64
C ARG A 260 12.21 -4.53 -28.81
N HIS A 261 12.56 -3.29 -28.49
CA HIS A 261 13.94 -2.85 -28.50
C HIS A 261 14.79 -3.64 -27.50
N PHE A 262 14.26 -3.90 -26.30
CA PHE A 262 14.95 -4.63 -25.23
C PHE A 262 14.68 -6.15 -25.23
N ALA A 263 13.58 -6.59 -25.84
CA ALA A 263 13.24 -7.99 -26.11
C ALA A 263 12.78 -8.17 -27.57
N PRO A 264 13.73 -8.33 -28.52
CA PRO A 264 13.41 -8.47 -29.95
C PRO A 264 12.51 -9.67 -30.29
N LYS A 265 12.48 -10.67 -29.40
CA LYS A 265 11.70 -11.90 -29.50
C LYS A 265 10.98 -12.20 -28.19
N GLY A 266 9.89 -12.95 -28.26
CA GLY A 266 9.03 -13.31 -27.13
C GLY A 266 7.70 -12.55 -27.09
N PRO A 267 6.82 -12.82 -26.10
CA PRO A 267 5.49 -12.22 -26.02
C PRO A 267 5.52 -10.70 -25.77
N LEU A 268 4.59 -9.97 -26.38
CA LEU A 268 4.26 -8.61 -25.92
C LEU A 268 3.56 -8.69 -24.57
N ILE A 269 3.95 -7.82 -23.64
CA ILE A 269 3.43 -7.83 -22.27
C ILE A 269 3.24 -6.40 -21.78
N ASN A 270 2.00 -6.04 -21.44
CA ASN A 270 1.71 -4.93 -20.55
C ASN A 270 1.39 -5.50 -19.15
N SER A 271 2.33 -5.36 -18.22
CA SER A 271 2.23 -5.92 -16.86
C SER A 271 1.43 -5.05 -15.89
N GLU A 272 1.16 -3.79 -16.24
CA GLU A 272 0.24 -2.90 -15.51
C GLU A 272 -0.52 -1.99 -16.49
N PHE A 273 -1.65 -2.48 -16.99
CA PHE A 273 -2.59 -1.67 -17.75
C PHE A 273 -3.57 -0.98 -16.81
N TYR A 274 -3.49 0.35 -16.73
CA TYR A 274 -4.23 1.16 -15.76
C TYR A 274 -5.66 1.49 -16.22
N PRO A 275 -6.71 0.84 -15.67
CA PRO A 275 -8.11 1.13 -16.02
C PRO A 275 -8.70 2.28 -15.19
N GLY A 276 -7.88 2.88 -14.33
CA GLY A 276 -8.19 3.81 -13.26
C GLY A 276 -6.86 4.31 -12.66
N TRP A 277 -6.90 4.98 -11.51
CA TRP A 277 -5.67 5.52 -10.90
C TRP A 277 -5.79 5.67 -9.38
N LEU A 278 -4.66 5.88 -8.71
CA LEU A 278 -4.61 6.17 -7.28
C LEU A 278 -5.23 7.55 -6.94
N ASP A 279 -5.61 7.70 -5.68
CA ASP A 279 -6.08 8.97 -5.11
C ASP A 279 -5.06 9.55 -4.13
N HIS A 280 -5.19 10.85 -3.88
CA HIS A 280 -4.56 11.53 -2.74
C HIS A 280 -5.62 12.24 -1.92
N TRP A 281 -5.42 12.33 -0.60
CA TRP A 281 -6.20 13.26 0.20
C TRP A 281 -6.11 14.67 -0.39
N GLN A 282 -7.20 15.43 -0.30
CA GLN A 282 -7.39 16.78 -0.84
C GLN A 282 -7.50 16.90 -2.37
N SER A 283 -7.24 15.84 -3.13
CA SER A 283 -7.36 15.83 -4.60
C SER A 283 -8.70 15.21 -5.03
N PRO A 284 -9.29 15.61 -6.17
CA PRO A 284 -10.46 14.93 -6.71
C PRO A 284 -10.19 13.44 -6.93
N HIS A 285 -11.23 12.61 -6.77
CA HIS A 285 -11.18 11.19 -7.08
C HIS A 285 -10.80 10.95 -8.54
N SER A 286 -9.77 10.14 -8.76
CA SER A 286 -9.27 9.74 -10.06
C SER A 286 -10.24 8.80 -10.76
N THR A 287 -10.54 9.08 -12.03
CA THR A 287 -11.40 8.22 -12.85
C THR A 287 -10.87 8.12 -14.27
N VAL A 288 -11.06 6.97 -14.92
CA VAL A 288 -10.71 6.73 -16.32
C VAL A 288 -11.93 6.15 -17.03
N SER A 289 -12.26 6.70 -18.21
CA SER A 289 -13.49 6.33 -18.91
C SER A 289 -13.47 4.87 -19.38
N SER A 290 -14.59 4.16 -19.22
CA SER A 290 -14.74 2.77 -19.69
C SER A 290 -14.45 2.61 -21.18
N SER A 291 -14.79 3.61 -22.01
CA SER A 291 -14.53 3.59 -23.46
C SER A 291 -13.03 3.65 -23.80
N SER A 292 -12.25 4.46 -23.09
CA SER A 292 -10.79 4.52 -23.28
C SER A 292 -10.13 3.20 -22.88
N VAL A 293 -10.61 2.60 -21.78
CA VAL A 293 -10.15 1.30 -21.30
C VAL A 293 -10.46 0.21 -22.32
N GLU A 294 -11.71 0.12 -22.78
CA GLU A 294 -12.15 -0.83 -23.80
C GLU A 294 -11.37 -0.69 -25.11
N SER A 295 -11.19 0.53 -25.61
CA SER A 295 -10.47 0.77 -26.87
C SER A 295 -9.01 0.34 -26.78
N THR A 296 -8.31 0.72 -25.71
CA THR A 296 -6.89 0.38 -25.51
C THR A 296 -6.73 -1.14 -25.31
N LEU A 297 -7.55 -1.74 -24.43
CA LEU A 297 -7.51 -3.18 -24.16
C LEU A 297 -7.78 -3.99 -25.43
N ASN A 298 -8.80 -3.62 -26.20
CA ASN A 298 -9.12 -4.31 -27.44
C ASN A 298 -7.92 -4.31 -28.39
N TYR A 299 -7.28 -3.16 -28.57
CA TYR A 299 -6.14 -3.05 -29.47
C TYR A 299 -4.91 -3.85 -29.01
N MET A 300 -4.61 -3.84 -27.71
CA MET A 300 -3.55 -4.72 -27.17
C MET A 300 -3.85 -6.21 -27.42
N LEU A 301 -5.11 -6.64 -27.26
CA LEU A 301 -5.51 -8.02 -27.52
C LEU A 301 -5.48 -8.38 -29.01
N MET A 302 -5.78 -7.43 -29.92
CA MET A 302 -5.61 -7.60 -31.38
C MET A 302 -4.14 -7.86 -31.75
N LEU A 303 -3.21 -7.18 -31.07
CA LEU A 303 -1.76 -7.40 -31.27
C LEU A 303 -1.26 -8.73 -30.68
N GLY A 304 -2.13 -9.49 -30.00
CA GLY A 304 -1.75 -10.73 -29.32
C GLY A 304 -0.97 -10.51 -28.02
N ALA A 305 -0.98 -9.28 -27.47
CA ALA A 305 -0.28 -8.98 -26.23
C ALA A 305 -0.93 -9.66 -25.02
N ASN A 306 -0.09 -10.00 -24.05
CA ASN A 306 -0.53 -10.40 -22.72
C ASN A 306 -0.74 -9.13 -21.90
N VAL A 307 -1.83 -9.07 -21.15
CA VAL A 307 -2.21 -7.86 -20.42
C VAL A 307 -2.57 -8.23 -18.99
N ASN A 308 -2.05 -7.48 -18.05
CA ASN A 308 -2.53 -7.47 -16.67
C ASN A 308 -3.20 -6.12 -16.35
N ILE A 309 -4.46 -6.15 -15.96
CA ILE A 309 -5.26 -4.96 -15.63
C ILE A 309 -4.94 -4.54 -14.19
N TYR A 310 -4.25 -3.42 -13.98
CA TYR A 310 -3.83 -2.92 -12.67
C TYR A 310 -4.59 -1.63 -12.30
N MET A 311 -5.54 -1.62 -11.37
CA MET A 311 -6.12 -2.73 -10.62
C MET A 311 -7.36 -3.30 -11.31
N PHE A 312 -7.56 -4.61 -11.22
CA PHE A 312 -8.88 -5.20 -11.53
C PHE A 312 -9.79 -5.14 -10.29
N TYR A 313 -9.20 -5.35 -9.11
CA TYR A 313 -9.81 -5.06 -7.82
C TYR A 313 -8.76 -4.47 -6.87
N GLY A 314 -8.96 -3.22 -6.45
CA GLY A 314 -7.99 -2.55 -5.60
C GLY A 314 -8.16 -2.84 -4.09
N GLY A 315 -9.39 -2.77 -3.57
CA GLY A 315 -9.70 -3.04 -2.15
C GLY A 315 -9.37 -1.88 -1.22
N THR A 316 -8.91 -2.18 0.00
CA THR A 316 -8.71 -1.17 1.05
C THR A 316 -7.32 -1.23 1.67
N SER A 317 -6.66 -0.09 1.84
CA SER A 317 -5.42 0.05 2.61
C SER A 317 -5.74 0.20 4.10
N PHE A 318 -6.20 -0.88 4.75
CA PHE A 318 -6.63 -0.86 6.15
C PHE A 318 -5.56 -0.34 7.13
N GLY A 319 -5.98 0.25 8.25
CA GLY A 319 -5.09 0.81 9.25
C GLY A 319 -4.24 1.96 8.71
N PHE A 320 -2.92 1.86 8.91
CA PHE A 320 -1.97 2.92 8.50
C PHE A 320 -1.01 2.44 7.42
N SER A 321 -1.53 1.64 6.50
CA SER A 321 -0.72 0.91 5.53
C SER A 321 -0.69 1.55 4.14
N ALA A 322 -1.49 2.59 3.92
CA ALA A 322 -1.39 3.46 2.75
C ALA A 322 -0.05 4.24 2.76
N GLY A 323 0.55 4.38 1.58
CA GLY A 323 1.76 5.18 1.38
C GLY A 323 1.46 6.64 1.05
N SER A 324 2.43 7.28 0.42
CA SER A 324 2.31 8.64 -0.09
C SER A 324 3.18 8.82 -1.34
N ASN A 325 2.96 9.89 -2.11
CA ASN A 325 3.96 10.38 -3.05
C ASN A 325 4.62 11.64 -2.48
N ALA A 326 5.91 11.82 -2.76
CA ALA A 326 6.64 12.99 -2.29
C ALA A 326 7.81 13.32 -3.21
N ASP A 327 8.00 14.60 -3.46
CA ASP A 327 9.17 15.17 -4.11
C ASP A 327 9.75 16.32 -3.28
N SER A 328 10.68 17.08 -3.86
CA SER A 328 11.30 18.24 -3.18
C SER A 328 10.33 19.36 -2.80
N LYS A 329 9.11 19.38 -3.35
CA LYS A 329 8.14 20.49 -3.21
C LYS A 329 6.79 20.06 -2.64
N SER A 330 6.46 18.77 -2.68
CA SER A 330 5.12 18.27 -2.37
C SER A 330 5.14 16.97 -1.58
N PHE A 331 4.08 16.77 -0.79
CA PHE A 331 3.82 15.53 -0.06
C PHE A 331 2.31 15.26 -0.09
N THR A 332 1.92 14.18 -0.77
CA THR A 332 0.53 13.81 -1.01
C THR A 332 0.26 12.40 -0.45
N PRO A 333 -0.34 12.28 0.75
CA PRO A 333 -0.68 10.98 1.31
C PRO A 333 -1.87 10.35 0.60
N CYS A 334 -1.79 9.04 0.35
CA CYS A 334 -2.88 8.26 -0.23
C CYS A 334 -4.03 8.07 0.79
N PRO A 335 -5.29 7.98 0.34
CA PRO A 335 -6.42 7.69 1.20
C PRO A 335 -6.47 6.22 1.63
N THR A 336 -7.43 5.93 2.52
CA THR A 336 -7.66 4.56 3.01
C THR A 336 -8.26 3.68 1.92
N SER A 337 -9.20 4.24 1.14
CA SER A 337 -9.74 3.58 -0.04
C SER A 337 -8.63 3.31 -1.06
N TYR A 338 -8.65 2.12 -1.62
CA TYR A 338 -7.89 1.80 -2.83
C TYR A 338 -8.87 1.30 -3.91
N ASP A 339 -10.04 1.93 -4.01
CA ASP A 339 -11.05 1.64 -5.03
C ASP A 339 -10.47 1.69 -6.46
N TYR A 340 -9.61 2.69 -6.70
CA TYR A 340 -8.84 2.87 -7.92
C TYR A 340 -9.68 3.20 -9.17
N ASP A 341 -11.01 3.38 -9.04
CA ASP A 341 -11.95 3.33 -10.17
C ASP A 341 -11.77 1.99 -10.95
N ALA A 342 -11.51 0.91 -10.21
CA ALA A 342 -11.26 -0.41 -10.77
C ALA A 342 -12.55 -1.04 -11.33
N PRO A 343 -12.43 -2.06 -12.20
CA PRO A 343 -13.55 -2.86 -12.69
C PRO A 343 -14.43 -3.41 -11.56
N LEU A 344 -13.83 -3.94 -10.49
CA LEU A 344 -14.51 -4.20 -9.23
C LEU A 344 -14.24 -3.01 -8.29
N ASN A 345 -15.29 -2.35 -7.81
CA ASN A 345 -15.17 -1.26 -6.82
C ASN A 345 -14.62 -1.78 -5.48
N GLU A 346 -14.32 -0.91 -4.52
CA GLU A 346 -13.72 -1.28 -3.21
C GLU A 346 -14.49 -2.38 -2.45
N ALA A 347 -15.82 -2.42 -2.58
CA ALA A 347 -16.66 -3.44 -1.95
C ALA A 347 -16.83 -4.72 -2.81
N GLY A 348 -16.07 -4.83 -3.91
CA GLY A 348 -16.03 -5.99 -4.78
C GLY A 348 -17.21 -6.10 -5.75
N ASP A 349 -17.98 -5.04 -5.97
CA ASP A 349 -19.12 -5.07 -6.88
C ASP A 349 -18.69 -4.76 -8.33
N PRO A 350 -19.23 -5.50 -9.33
CA PRO A 350 -18.98 -5.25 -10.76
C PRO A 350 -19.52 -3.88 -11.20
N THR A 351 -18.67 -3.07 -11.82
CA THR A 351 -19.03 -1.77 -12.40
C THR A 351 -19.39 -1.89 -13.90
N GLU A 352 -19.85 -0.79 -14.51
CA GLU A 352 -20.00 -0.74 -15.98
C GLU A 352 -18.69 -1.05 -16.71
N LYS A 353 -17.55 -0.64 -16.14
CA LYS A 353 -16.20 -0.90 -16.65
C LYS A 353 -15.86 -2.39 -16.65
N TYR A 354 -16.27 -3.12 -15.60
CA TYR A 354 -16.15 -4.58 -15.57
C TYR A 354 -16.87 -5.24 -16.75
N PHE A 355 -18.11 -4.84 -17.02
CA PHE A 355 -18.87 -5.43 -18.12
C PHE A 355 -18.32 -5.04 -19.49
N ALA A 356 -17.76 -3.83 -19.65
CA ALA A 356 -17.05 -3.43 -20.86
C ALA A 356 -15.83 -4.33 -21.11
N ILE A 357 -14.96 -4.49 -20.11
CA ILE A 357 -13.78 -5.37 -20.17
C ILE A 357 -14.19 -6.82 -20.48
N LYS A 358 -15.19 -7.38 -19.79
CA LYS A 358 -15.68 -8.75 -20.03
C LYS A 358 -16.10 -8.95 -21.49
N ARG A 359 -16.83 -7.99 -22.07
CA ARG A 359 -17.23 -8.03 -23.50
C ARG A 359 -16.03 -7.95 -24.43
N THR A 360 -15.06 -7.08 -24.15
CA THR A 360 -13.83 -6.98 -24.95
C THR A 360 -13.06 -8.30 -24.95
N ILE A 361 -12.91 -8.93 -23.79
CA ILE A 361 -12.21 -10.22 -23.65
C ILE A 361 -12.94 -11.35 -24.40
N ALA A 362 -14.27 -11.35 -24.39
CA ALA A 362 -15.09 -12.36 -25.07
C ALA A 362 -14.85 -12.45 -26.58
N ASN A 363 -14.29 -11.40 -27.21
CA ASN A 363 -13.91 -11.41 -28.62
C ASN A 363 -12.67 -12.28 -28.91
N TYR A 364 -11.88 -12.62 -27.89
CA TYR A 364 -10.58 -13.29 -28.07
C TYR A 364 -10.44 -14.61 -27.32
N GLN A 365 -11.34 -14.92 -26.39
CA GLN A 365 -11.38 -16.19 -25.68
C GLN A 365 -12.78 -16.46 -25.12
N ASN A 366 -13.05 -17.73 -24.81
CA ASN A 366 -14.30 -18.10 -24.14
C ASN A 366 -14.33 -17.48 -22.74
N VAL A 367 -15.41 -16.76 -22.44
CA VAL A 367 -15.67 -16.21 -21.11
C VAL A 367 -16.86 -16.93 -20.46
N PRO A 368 -16.89 -17.07 -19.12
CA PRO A 368 -18.06 -17.60 -18.45
C PRO A 368 -19.33 -16.79 -18.75
N VAL A 369 -20.41 -17.49 -19.09
CA VAL A 369 -21.72 -16.89 -19.37
C VAL A 369 -22.37 -16.35 -18.09
N GLU A 370 -22.05 -16.95 -16.94
CA GLU A 370 -22.53 -16.50 -15.63
C GLU A 370 -22.05 -15.07 -15.33
N ASP A 371 -22.96 -14.22 -14.86
CA ASP A 371 -22.66 -12.89 -14.39
C ASP A 371 -22.40 -12.86 -12.88
N PRO A 372 -21.45 -12.01 -12.42
CA PRO A 372 -21.16 -11.88 -11.00
C PRO A 372 -22.32 -11.25 -10.23
N THR A 373 -22.42 -11.58 -8.94
CA THR A 373 -23.42 -11.01 -8.05
C THR A 373 -22.94 -9.68 -7.44
N ILE A 374 -23.85 -8.70 -7.39
CA ILE A 374 -23.71 -7.49 -6.57
C ILE A 374 -24.18 -7.84 -5.16
N THR A 375 -23.37 -7.48 -4.15
CA THR A 375 -23.70 -7.80 -2.76
C THR A 375 -24.51 -6.67 -2.14
N ASN A 376 -25.62 -7.01 -1.47
CA ASN A 376 -26.41 -6.03 -0.74
C ASN A 376 -25.59 -5.40 0.38
N LYS A 377 -25.77 -4.09 0.57
CA LYS A 377 -25.13 -3.31 1.63
C LYS A 377 -26.17 -2.92 2.68
N SER A 378 -25.77 -2.89 3.94
CA SER A 378 -26.66 -2.50 5.03
C SER A 378 -26.55 -1.02 5.36
N ALA A 379 -27.71 -0.36 5.52
CA ALA A 379 -27.82 0.95 6.14
C ALA A 379 -28.25 0.75 7.60
N LEU A 380 -27.28 0.62 8.50
CA LEU A 380 -27.53 0.33 9.92
C LEU A 380 -27.88 1.59 10.73
N GLY A 381 -27.78 2.77 10.12
CA GLY A 381 -28.20 4.04 10.73
C GLY A 381 -27.12 4.63 11.65
N LYS A 382 -27.56 5.40 12.65
CA LYS A 382 -26.65 6.16 13.52
C LYS A 382 -26.09 5.28 14.63
N VAL A 383 -24.79 5.35 14.85
CA VAL A 383 -24.12 4.83 16.04
C VAL A 383 -23.77 6.00 16.93
N HIS A 384 -24.48 6.12 18.06
CA HIS A 384 -24.24 7.18 19.02
C HIS A 384 -22.93 6.93 19.77
N LEU A 385 -22.12 7.98 19.87
CA LEU A 385 -20.79 7.93 20.46
C LEU A 385 -20.72 8.77 21.72
N ARG A 386 -19.89 8.32 22.66
CA ARG A 386 -19.54 9.06 23.88
C ARG A 386 -18.04 9.22 23.99
N LYS A 387 -17.57 10.43 24.33
CA LYS A 387 -16.15 10.66 24.63
C LYS A 387 -15.78 9.95 25.92
N VAL A 388 -14.73 9.14 25.87
CA VAL A 388 -14.22 8.38 27.03
C VAL A 388 -12.81 8.77 27.44
N SER A 389 -12.06 9.42 26.56
CA SER A 389 -10.73 9.95 26.86
C SER A 389 -10.43 11.13 25.95
N SER A 390 -9.55 12.05 26.38
CA SER A 390 -8.92 13.02 25.48
C SER A 390 -7.74 12.34 24.78
N VAL A 391 -7.32 12.82 23.60
CA VAL A 391 -6.13 12.23 22.95
C VAL A 391 -4.89 12.43 23.82
N ILE A 392 -4.79 13.62 24.43
CA ILE A 392 -3.79 13.97 25.42
C ILE A 392 -4.53 14.57 26.62
N ASP A 393 -4.17 14.11 27.81
CA ASP A 393 -4.68 14.56 29.09
C ASP A 393 -3.52 14.56 30.12
N PRO A 394 -3.68 15.21 31.30
CA PRO A 394 -2.63 15.27 32.32
C PRO A 394 -2.09 13.91 32.81
N ASN A 395 -2.85 12.82 32.68
CA ASN A 395 -2.44 11.47 33.05
C ASN A 395 -1.91 10.66 31.85
N TYR A 396 -2.00 11.21 30.63
CA TYR A 396 -1.62 10.56 29.37
C TYR A 396 -2.26 9.19 29.21
N GLU A 397 -3.52 9.02 29.59
CA GLU A 397 -4.13 7.70 29.74
C GLU A 397 -4.17 6.94 28.41
N PHE A 398 -4.68 7.59 27.36
CA PHE A 398 -4.73 7.01 26.02
C PHE A 398 -3.34 6.80 25.41
N ILE A 399 -2.44 7.77 25.59
CA ILE A 399 -1.06 7.72 25.12
C ILE A 399 -0.29 6.57 25.78
N ASN A 400 -0.45 6.37 27.09
CA ASN A 400 0.17 5.29 27.85
C ASN A 400 -0.40 3.94 27.44
N PHE A 401 -1.71 3.84 27.18
CA PHE A 401 -2.32 2.62 26.64
C PHE A 401 -1.69 2.23 25.30
N LEU A 402 -1.62 3.15 24.34
CA LEU A 402 -1.06 2.87 23.01
C LEU A 402 0.44 2.58 23.05
N SER A 403 1.19 3.35 23.84
CA SER A 403 2.66 3.18 23.93
C SER A 403 3.12 2.03 24.83
N GLY A 404 2.20 1.39 25.57
CA GLY A 404 2.56 0.48 26.66
C GLY A 404 3.45 1.17 27.71
N SER A 405 3.20 2.46 27.95
CA SER A 405 3.98 3.34 28.83
C SER A 405 5.48 3.46 28.47
N LYS A 406 5.87 3.12 27.23
CA LYS A 406 7.27 3.23 26.78
C LYS A 406 7.57 4.68 26.38
N ARG A 407 8.47 5.31 27.15
CA ARG A 407 8.97 6.66 26.89
C ARG A 407 10.50 6.72 26.85
N VAL A 408 11.03 7.69 26.11
CA VAL A 408 12.46 7.96 25.94
C VAL A 408 12.72 9.43 26.21
N GLN A 409 13.83 9.76 26.87
CA GLN A 409 14.27 11.13 27.07
C GLN A 409 15.50 11.44 26.24
N SER A 410 15.57 12.65 25.70
CA SER A 410 16.71 13.12 24.90
C SER A 410 16.81 14.64 24.98
N ALA A 411 18.02 15.18 24.78
CA ALA A 411 18.21 16.63 24.69
C ALA A 411 17.51 17.25 23.47
N LEU A 412 17.37 16.50 22.37
CA LEU A 412 16.71 16.91 21.13
C LEU A 412 15.65 15.87 20.71
N PRO A 413 14.63 16.25 19.92
CA PRO A 413 13.67 15.30 19.39
C PRO A 413 14.36 14.21 18.57
N LEU A 414 13.88 12.98 18.72
CA LEU A 414 14.31 11.82 17.94
C LEU A 414 13.23 11.43 16.95
N SER A 415 13.63 11.10 15.73
CA SER A 415 12.75 10.61 14.67
C SER A 415 12.04 9.29 15.04
N PHE A 416 11.06 8.90 14.22
CA PHE A 416 10.40 7.60 14.32
C PHE A 416 11.40 6.44 14.23
N GLU A 417 12.40 6.56 13.36
CA GLU A 417 13.41 5.55 13.11
C GLU A 417 14.38 5.43 14.30
N GLU A 418 14.83 6.54 14.87
CA GLU A 418 15.66 6.53 16.09
C GLU A 418 14.90 5.97 17.29
N LEU A 419 13.59 6.24 17.38
CA LEU A 419 12.71 5.68 18.40
C LEU A 419 12.23 4.26 18.08
N LYS A 420 12.56 3.71 16.90
CA LYS A 420 12.14 2.38 16.45
C LYS A 420 10.62 2.19 16.44
N VAL A 421 9.91 3.15 15.85
CA VAL A 421 8.46 3.16 15.66
C VAL A 421 8.15 3.14 14.17
N SER A 422 7.47 2.10 13.69
CA SER A 422 7.22 1.95 12.24
C SER A 422 6.13 2.89 11.73
N SER A 423 5.01 3.02 12.45
CA SER A 423 3.79 3.66 11.93
C SER A 423 2.94 4.23 13.07
N GLY A 424 1.92 5.02 12.70
CA GLY A 424 1.03 5.69 13.64
C GLY A 424 1.64 6.98 14.18
N PHE A 425 1.85 7.06 15.50
CA PHE A 425 2.14 8.32 16.17
C PHE A 425 3.36 8.28 17.10
N ILE A 426 3.90 9.46 17.38
CA ILE A 426 4.82 9.72 18.51
C ILE A 426 4.36 11.00 19.20
N LEU A 427 4.28 10.97 20.53
CA LEU A 427 4.10 12.17 21.33
C LEU A 427 5.47 12.70 21.74
N TYR A 428 5.75 13.96 21.47
CA TYR A 428 6.93 14.69 21.93
C TYR A 428 6.49 15.72 22.96
N GLU A 429 7.16 15.78 24.12
CA GLU A 429 6.87 16.76 25.16
C GLU A 429 8.15 17.44 25.64
N THR A 430 8.05 18.74 25.89
CA THR A 430 9.05 19.51 26.62
C THR A 430 8.37 20.58 27.49
N GLN A 431 9.08 21.11 28.47
CA GLN A 431 8.64 22.24 29.28
C GLN A 431 9.38 23.50 28.86
N ILE A 432 8.65 24.61 28.71
CA ILE A 432 9.23 25.90 28.35
C ILE A 432 9.92 26.49 29.59
N ASP A 433 11.24 26.61 29.58
CA ASP A 433 12.05 27.02 30.75
C ASP A 433 12.45 28.51 30.76
N PHE A 434 12.14 29.24 29.69
CA PHE A 434 12.38 30.68 29.54
C PHE A 434 11.09 31.50 29.52
N MET A 435 11.22 32.81 29.78
CA MET A 435 10.09 33.73 29.72
C MET A 435 9.76 34.10 28.27
N VAL A 436 8.47 34.14 27.96
CA VAL A 436 7.91 34.55 26.67
C VAL A 436 6.96 35.71 26.96
N THR A 437 7.20 36.89 26.37
CA THR A 437 6.40 38.12 26.65
C THR A 437 5.27 38.36 25.65
N ASP A 438 5.44 37.85 24.44
CA ASP A 438 4.53 37.99 23.29
C ASP A 438 4.34 36.61 22.64
N PRO A 439 3.37 36.41 21.71
CA PRO A 439 3.31 35.18 20.92
C PRO A 439 4.67 34.81 20.34
N ALA A 440 5.14 33.61 20.68
CA ALA A 440 6.39 33.09 20.13
C ALA A 440 6.08 32.15 18.98
N LEU A 441 6.88 32.25 17.91
CA LEU A 441 6.74 31.38 16.75
C LEU A 441 7.33 30.00 17.08
N LEU A 442 6.49 28.96 17.13
CA LEU A 442 6.92 27.57 17.19
C LEU A 442 7.22 27.10 15.76
N GLU A 443 8.44 26.64 15.50
CA GLU A 443 8.87 26.17 14.19
C GLU A 443 9.39 24.73 14.26
N ALA A 444 8.94 23.89 13.33
CA ALA A 444 9.42 22.53 13.13
C ALA A 444 9.60 22.26 11.63
N LEU A 445 10.66 22.82 11.05
CA LEU A 445 10.89 22.84 9.60
C LEU A 445 11.03 21.43 9.01
N ASP A 446 11.65 20.53 9.77
CA ASP A 446 11.89 19.13 9.38
C ASP A 446 10.71 18.19 9.73
N LEU A 447 9.53 18.72 10.08
CA LEU A 447 8.36 17.92 10.43
C LEU A 447 7.96 16.94 9.31
N LYS A 448 7.76 15.67 9.65
CA LYS A 448 7.23 14.63 8.78
C LYS A 448 6.20 13.75 9.52
N ASP A 449 4.89 13.90 9.33
CA ASP A 449 4.22 14.70 8.31
C ASP A 449 3.27 15.76 8.89
N ARG A 450 2.47 15.39 9.89
CA ARG A 450 1.49 16.28 10.51
C ARG A 450 1.65 16.28 12.00
N ALA A 451 1.59 17.46 12.63
CA ALA A 451 1.74 17.58 14.07
C ALA A 451 0.57 18.35 14.69
N TYR A 452 0.02 17.78 15.75
CA TYR A 452 -1.02 18.38 16.58
C TYR A 452 -0.32 18.99 17.80
N VAL A 453 -0.35 20.32 17.91
CA VAL A 453 0.38 21.07 18.93
C VAL A 453 -0.54 21.39 20.09
N TYR A 454 -0.15 20.99 21.29
CA TYR A 454 -0.86 21.24 22.54
C TYR A 454 -0.01 22.06 23.50
N LEU A 455 -0.67 22.95 24.24
CA LEU A 455 -0.11 23.62 25.41
C LEU A 455 -0.95 23.27 26.62
N ASP A 456 -0.30 22.76 27.66
CA ASP A 456 -0.95 22.24 28.87
C ASP A 456 -2.18 21.39 28.51
N TRP A 457 -1.95 20.39 27.64
CA TRP A 457 -2.93 19.40 27.18
C TRP A 457 -4.11 19.98 26.37
N THR A 458 -4.04 21.24 25.96
CA THR A 458 -5.04 21.90 25.11
C THR A 458 -4.51 22.08 23.70
N LEU A 459 -5.23 21.60 22.68
CA LEU A 459 -4.84 21.78 21.27
C LEU A 459 -4.84 23.27 20.92
N VAL A 460 -3.72 23.79 20.45
CA VAL A 460 -3.54 25.20 20.06
C VAL A 460 -3.28 25.40 18.57
N GLY A 461 -2.91 24.35 17.84
CA GLY A 461 -2.68 24.46 16.41
C GLY A 461 -2.21 23.16 15.76
N ILE A 462 -2.05 23.22 14.44
CA ILE A 462 -1.62 22.10 13.61
C ILE A 462 -0.50 22.57 12.68
N LEU A 463 0.57 21.78 12.60
CA LEU A 463 1.60 21.90 11.57
C LEU A 463 1.37 20.82 10.51
N SER A 464 1.59 21.16 9.24
CA SER A 464 1.25 20.30 8.11
C SER A 464 2.35 20.31 7.06
N ARG A 465 2.86 19.12 6.70
CA ARG A 465 3.76 18.96 5.56
C ARG A 465 3.06 19.23 4.22
N SER A 466 1.85 18.72 4.01
CA SER A 466 1.12 18.91 2.75
C SER A 466 0.81 20.39 2.46
N GLU A 467 0.54 21.19 3.50
CA GLU A 467 0.27 22.64 3.36
C GLU A 467 1.53 23.50 3.46
N ASN A 468 2.71 22.89 3.63
CA ASN A 468 3.94 23.58 4.00
C ASN A 468 3.80 24.51 5.23
N ALA A 469 2.86 24.22 6.13
CA ALA A 469 2.62 24.96 7.36
C ALA A 469 3.54 24.42 8.47
N LYS A 470 4.80 24.87 8.47
CA LYS A 470 5.87 24.38 9.37
C LYS A 470 6.11 25.25 10.61
N ALA A 471 5.33 26.32 10.77
CA ALA A 471 5.40 27.20 11.92
C ALA A 471 4.03 27.73 12.34
N ILE A 472 3.82 27.96 13.64
CA ILE A 472 2.62 28.59 14.19
C ILE A 472 2.98 29.55 15.35
N PRO A 473 2.34 30.72 15.46
CA PRO A 473 2.47 31.56 16.64
C PRO A 473 1.68 30.95 17.80
N ILE A 474 2.31 30.80 18.96
CA ILE A 474 1.65 30.31 20.18
C ILE A 474 1.83 31.30 21.34
N PHE A 475 0.76 31.49 22.12
CA PHE A 475 0.81 32.22 23.39
C PHE A 475 1.15 31.24 24.50
N THR A 476 2.24 31.50 25.23
CA THR A 476 2.72 30.59 26.28
C THR A 476 3.53 31.35 27.34
N GLN A 477 3.88 30.66 28.42
CA GLN A 477 4.61 31.21 29.56
C GLN A 477 5.64 30.21 30.07
N LYS A 478 6.61 30.70 30.86
CA LYS A 478 7.57 29.84 31.54
C LYS A 478 6.84 28.81 32.42
N GLY A 479 7.24 27.54 32.30
CA GLY A 479 6.68 26.40 33.01
C GLY A 479 5.57 25.66 32.28
N ALA A 480 5.03 26.20 31.18
CA ALA A 480 4.02 25.52 30.38
C ALA A 480 4.58 24.27 29.70
N ASN A 481 3.75 23.24 29.59
CA ASN A 481 4.10 22.02 28.89
C ASN A 481 3.72 22.15 27.42
N LEU A 482 4.69 21.99 26.53
CA LEU A 482 4.48 21.90 25.09
C LEU A 482 4.45 20.43 24.70
N GLN A 483 3.30 19.98 24.17
CA GLN A 483 3.20 18.66 23.56
C GLN A 483 2.98 18.76 22.06
N ILE A 484 3.61 17.86 21.32
CA ILE A 484 3.50 17.76 19.87
C ILE A 484 3.24 16.29 19.54
N LEU A 485 2.00 15.96 19.19
CA LEU A 485 1.66 14.62 18.70
C LEU A 485 1.89 14.59 17.18
N VAL A 486 2.88 13.83 16.73
CA VAL A 486 3.20 13.70 15.31
C VAL A 486 2.61 12.43 14.73
N GLU A 487 1.93 12.59 13.61
CA GLU A 487 1.39 11.52 12.77
C GLU A 487 2.34 11.24 11.60
N ASN A 488 2.74 9.97 11.45
CA ASN A 488 3.23 9.46 10.17
C ASN A 488 2.02 9.22 9.26
N GLN A 489 1.89 9.98 8.17
CA GLN A 489 0.74 9.89 7.24
C GLN A 489 0.94 8.84 6.14
N GLY A 490 2.05 8.10 6.17
CA GLY A 490 2.49 7.18 5.12
C GLY A 490 3.86 7.62 4.61
N ARG A 491 4.80 6.68 4.49
CA ARG A 491 6.09 6.90 3.84
C ARG A 491 5.93 6.97 2.32
N PRO A 492 6.73 7.81 1.65
CA PRO A 492 6.84 7.81 0.20
C PRO A 492 7.04 6.40 -0.33
N CYS A 493 6.15 6.00 -1.22
CA CYS A 493 6.17 4.70 -1.87
C CYS A 493 6.94 4.71 -3.20
N TYR A 494 7.09 5.89 -3.82
CA TYR A 494 7.74 6.08 -5.10
C TYR A 494 8.86 7.13 -5.03
N GLY A 495 9.83 7.03 -5.93
CA GLY A 495 10.85 8.05 -6.20
C GLY A 495 11.98 8.13 -5.18
N SER A 496 12.75 9.21 -5.23
CA SER A 496 13.96 9.40 -4.41
C SER A 496 13.70 9.62 -2.93
N SER A 497 12.45 9.91 -2.55
CA SER A 497 12.04 10.12 -1.15
C SER A 497 11.82 8.81 -0.37
N ILE A 498 11.91 7.65 -1.03
CA ILE A 498 11.84 6.34 -0.37
C ILE A 498 12.94 6.24 0.69
N GLY A 499 12.57 5.80 1.89
CA GLY A 499 13.50 5.67 3.02
C GLY A 499 13.69 6.93 3.85
N GLU A 500 12.91 7.98 3.61
CA GLU A 500 12.91 9.12 4.52
C GLU A 500 12.45 8.75 5.94
N SER A 501 13.05 9.41 6.92
CA SER A 501 12.60 9.34 8.31
C SER A 501 11.29 10.11 8.53
N LYS A 502 10.59 9.79 9.61
CA LYS A 502 9.36 10.45 10.07
C LYS A 502 9.56 11.07 11.45
N GLY A 503 8.65 11.95 11.88
CA GLY A 503 8.68 12.60 13.18
C GLY A 503 9.05 14.08 13.14
N LEU A 504 9.60 14.56 14.25
CA LEU A 504 10.24 15.87 14.33
C LEU A 504 11.73 15.72 13.97
N GLY A 505 12.27 16.69 13.25
CA GLY A 505 13.72 16.85 13.18
C GLY A 505 14.27 17.39 14.50
N SER A 506 15.60 17.37 14.62
CA SER A 506 16.30 17.80 15.83
C SER A 506 16.14 19.29 16.13
N LYS A 507 15.84 20.12 15.11
CA LYS A 507 15.66 21.56 15.23
C LYS A 507 14.18 21.93 15.37
N VAL A 508 13.75 22.16 16.61
CA VAL A 508 12.44 22.69 16.95
C VAL A 508 12.66 23.92 17.81
N THR A 509 12.15 25.07 17.35
CA THR A 509 12.43 26.37 17.97
C THR A 509 11.14 27.06 18.41
N LEU A 510 11.23 27.86 19.47
CA LEU A 510 10.16 28.74 19.94
C LEU A 510 10.70 30.17 20.09
N GLY A 511 10.21 31.09 19.27
CA GLY A 511 10.73 32.47 19.20
C GLY A 511 12.22 32.50 18.82
N GLY A 512 12.66 31.56 17.98
CA GLY A 512 14.07 31.39 17.58
C GLY A 512 14.95 30.63 18.58
N ASN A 513 14.47 30.36 19.81
CA ASN A 513 15.21 29.57 20.79
C ASN A 513 15.00 28.07 20.57
N GLN A 514 16.08 27.30 20.49
CA GLN A 514 16.00 25.83 20.39
C GLN A 514 15.39 25.25 21.66
N LEU A 515 14.42 24.35 21.49
CA LEU A 515 13.81 23.61 22.58
C LEU A 515 14.61 22.33 22.89
N HIS A 516 14.74 22.04 24.19
CA HIS A 516 15.53 20.94 24.72
C HIS A 516 14.74 20.05 25.70
N ASN A 517 15.38 19.02 26.25
CA ASN A 517 14.83 18.17 27.32
C ASN A 517 13.50 17.48 26.96
N TRP A 518 13.50 16.78 25.84
CA TRP A 518 12.33 16.12 25.29
C TRP A 518 12.05 14.78 25.98
N THR A 519 10.78 14.55 26.31
CA THR A 519 10.23 13.22 26.65
C THR A 519 9.34 12.76 25.50
N MET A 520 9.55 11.54 25.00
CA MET A 520 8.88 11.03 23.81
C MET A 520 8.23 9.67 24.07
N TRP A 521 6.93 9.54 23.76
CA TRP A 521 6.20 8.28 23.88
C TRP A 521 6.09 7.59 22.53
N LYS A 522 6.39 6.29 22.51
CA LYS A 522 6.32 5.44 21.32
C LYS A 522 4.88 4.97 21.11
N VAL A 523 3.98 5.89 20.75
CA VAL A 523 2.53 5.64 20.65
C VAL A 523 2.21 4.57 19.61
N GLY A 524 2.89 4.59 18.46
CA GLY A 524 2.70 3.56 17.43
C GLY A 524 1.32 3.62 16.78
N ASP A 525 0.90 2.50 16.18
CA ASP A 525 -0.33 2.35 15.42
C ASP A 525 -1.45 1.59 16.13
N GLY A 526 -1.20 1.15 17.37
CA GLY A 526 -2.14 0.37 18.15
C GLY A 526 -2.47 -1.02 17.57
N ARG A 527 -1.66 -1.54 16.64
CA ARG A 527 -1.83 -2.93 16.17
C ARG A 527 -1.75 -3.90 17.35
N ASN A 528 -2.60 -4.93 17.30
CA ASN A 528 -2.71 -5.97 18.33
C ASN A 528 -3.13 -5.49 19.73
N LEU A 529 -3.63 -4.24 19.87
CA LEU A 529 -4.16 -3.74 21.13
C LEU A 529 -5.65 -4.01 21.28
N GLN A 530 -6.08 -4.25 22.52
CA GLN A 530 -7.48 -4.48 22.89
C GLN A 530 -8.21 -3.14 23.11
N LEU A 531 -8.25 -2.30 22.07
CA LEU A 531 -8.78 -0.93 22.17
C LEU A 531 -10.26 -0.90 22.56
N SER A 532 -11.07 -1.85 22.08
CA SER A 532 -12.48 -1.96 22.52
C SER A 532 -12.61 -2.17 24.02
N LYS A 533 -11.77 -3.04 24.61
CA LYS A 533 -11.77 -3.30 26.06
C LYS A 533 -11.33 -2.07 26.84
N PHE A 534 -10.29 -1.38 26.37
CA PHE A 534 -9.84 -0.13 26.98
C PHE A 534 -10.96 0.92 26.96
N ALA A 535 -11.52 1.20 25.78
CA ALA A 535 -12.55 2.22 25.60
C ALA A 535 -13.81 1.93 26.42
N THR A 536 -14.28 0.68 26.44
CA THR A 536 -15.45 0.26 27.24
C THR A 536 -15.19 0.33 28.75
N THR A 537 -13.98 0.02 29.20
CA THR A 537 -13.59 0.16 30.61
C THR A 537 -13.68 1.61 31.06
N LEU A 538 -13.13 2.55 30.28
CA LEU A 538 -13.23 3.98 30.56
C LEU A 538 -14.67 4.48 30.51
N ALA A 539 -15.46 3.97 29.56
CA ALA A 539 -16.88 4.27 29.46
C ALA A 539 -17.63 3.95 30.77
N ASN A 540 -17.24 2.87 31.45
CA ASN A 540 -17.86 2.42 32.71
C ASN A 540 -17.29 3.14 33.94
N GLN A 541 -16.07 3.66 33.87
CA GLN A 541 -15.40 4.35 34.99
C GLN A 541 -15.71 5.85 35.08
N ASN A 542 -16.02 6.52 33.96
CA ASN A 542 -16.24 7.98 33.86
C ASN A 542 -17.52 8.51 34.56
N SER A 543 -17.99 7.87 35.63
CA SER A 543 -19.12 8.33 36.45
C SER A 543 -18.74 9.30 37.58
N SER A 544 -17.45 9.45 37.91
CA SER A 544 -16.96 10.40 38.94
C SER A 544 -16.70 11.82 38.41
N SER A 545 -16.82 12.83 39.28
CA SER A 545 -16.59 14.25 38.95
C SER A 545 -15.15 14.55 38.50
N ASP A 546 -14.16 13.89 39.10
CA ASP A 546 -12.74 14.13 38.80
C ASP A 546 -12.35 13.66 37.39
N SER A 547 -12.99 12.58 36.90
CA SER A 547 -12.78 12.05 35.55
C SER A 547 -13.30 12.99 34.46
N LYS A 548 -14.38 13.74 34.74
CA LYS A 548 -14.94 14.71 33.79
C LYS A 548 -14.01 15.91 33.56
N ASN A 549 -13.22 16.29 34.57
CA ASN A 549 -12.28 17.40 34.44
C ASN A 549 -11.09 17.08 33.49
N LEU A 550 -10.84 15.80 33.21
CA LEU A 550 -9.79 15.34 32.28
C LEU A 550 -10.28 15.27 30.82
N LEU A 551 -11.60 15.27 30.61
CA LEU A 551 -12.24 15.32 29.30
C LEU A 551 -12.39 16.78 28.88
N LYS A 552 -11.36 17.34 28.24
CA LYS A 552 -11.37 18.71 27.70
C LYS A 552 -11.17 18.72 26.20
N GLY A 553 -11.70 19.75 25.55
CA GLY A 553 -11.55 19.96 24.12
C GLY A 553 -12.31 18.96 23.24
N ARG A 554 -12.12 19.10 21.92
CA ARG A 554 -12.84 18.34 20.88
C ARG A 554 -12.01 17.22 20.26
N THR A 555 -10.77 17.04 20.68
CA THR A 555 -9.98 15.83 20.38
C THR A 555 -10.31 14.76 21.41
N GLY A 556 -10.32 13.49 21.00
CA GLY A 556 -10.56 12.41 21.96
C GLY A 556 -10.83 11.05 21.35
N VAL A 557 -11.03 10.11 22.27
CA VAL A 557 -11.49 8.75 22.01
C VAL A 557 -12.98 8.70 22.27
N TYR A 558 -13.74 8.30 21.27
CA TYR A 558 -15.19 8.22 21.28
C TYR A 558 -15.61 6.76 21.06
N VAL A 559 -16.47 6.24 21.93
CA VAL A 559 -16.93 4.85 21.86
C VAL A 559 -18.44 4.78 21.68
N GLY A 560 -18.89 3.84 20.86
CA GLY A 560 -20.28 3.45 20.73
C GLY A 560 -20.43 1.96 20.52
N GLU A 561 -21.67 1.50 20.59
CA GLU A 561 -22.03 0.11 20.37
C GLU A 561 -23.16 0.02 19.34
N ILE A 562 -23.09 -1.01 18.51
CA ILE A 562 -24.19 -1.39 17.61
C ILE A 562 -24.45 -2.89 17.70
N VAL A 563 -25.72 -3.28 17.75
CA VAL A 563 -26.13 -4.68 17.74
C VAL A 563 -26.42 -5.12 16.30
N ILE A 564 -25.74 -6.19 15.86
CA ILE A 564 -25.90 -6.78 14.53
C ILE A 564 -26.64 -8.10 14.64
N THR A 565 -27.59 -8.33 13.75
CA THR A 565 -28.30 -9.61 13.62
C THR A 565 -27.77 -10.36 12.40
N ASN A 566 -28.03 -11.66 12.29
CA ASN A 566 -27.67 -12.40 11.08
C ASN A 566 -28.26 -11.76 9.79
N ALA A 567 -29.48 -11.21 9.86
CA ALA A 567 -30.12 -10.55 8.72
C ALA A 567 -29.46 -9.21 8.32
N THR A 568 -28.76 -8.55 9.25
CA THR A 568 -28.13 -7.24 9.04
C THR A 568 -26.62 -7.31 8.97
N LYS A 569 -26.03 -8.51 9.06
CA LYS A 569 -24.58 -8.74 8.94
C LYS A 569 -24.16 -8.71 7.46
N LEU A 570 -24.26 -7.55 6.85
CA LEU A 570 -23.84 -7.26 5.49
C LEU A 570 -22.72 -6.22 5.51
N ASP A 571 -22.05 -6.06 4.37
CA ASP A 571 -21.12 -4.95 4.17
C ASP A 571 -21.83 -3.62 4.41
N THR A 572 -21.11 -2.63 4.91
CA THR A 572 -21.61 -1.27 5.15
C THR A 572 -20.47 -0.26 4.99
N PHE A 573 -20.79 1.01 5.11
CA PHE A 573 -19.82 2.10 5.02
C PHE A 573 -19.97 3.04 6.21
N VAL A 574 -18.84 3.37 6.84
CA VAL A 574 -18.79 4.29 7.99
C VAL A 574 -18.65 5.71 7.47
N ARG A 575 -19.61 6.58 7.81
CA ARG A 575 -19.66 8.00 7.43
C ARG A 575 -19.45 8.90 8.65
N PHE A 576 -18.63 9.93 8.46
CA PHE A 576 -18.11 10.81 9.52
C PHE A 576 -18.62 12.25 9.42
N ASP A 577 -19.95 12.44 9.35
CA ASP A 577 -20.56 13.76 9.21
C ASP A 577 -20.19 14.71 10.37
N GLY A 578 -19.58 15.85 10.06
CA GLY A 578 -19.16 16.87 11.04
C GLY A 578 -17.90 16.55 11.84
N TRP A 579 -17.30 15.38 11.63
CA TRP A 579 -15.97 15.04 12.15
C TRP A 579 -14.89 15.64 11.26
N THR A 580 -13.65 15.71 11.77
CA THR A 580 -12.58 16.42 11.06
C THR A 580 -11.54 15.45 10.53
N LYS A 581 -10.72 14.86 11.41
CA LYS A 581 -9.66 13.95 10.99
C LYS A 581 -9.34 12.95 12.10
N GLY A 582 -9.22 11.69 11.74
CA GLY A 582 -8.93 10.65 12.71
C GLY A 582 -8.81 9.27 12.10
N PHE A 583 -9.04 8.28 12.94
CA PHE A 583 -9.11 6.87 12.54
C PHE A 583 -10.13 6.13 13.38
N VAL A 584 -10.58 4.97 12.90
CA VAL A 584 -11.64 4.19 13.55
C VAL A 584 -11.27 2.72 13.69
N PHE A 585 -11.68 2.14 14.81
CA PHE A 585 -11.62 0.71 15.07
C PHE A 585 -13.03 0.13 15.15
N ILE A 586 -13.23 -1.02 14.53
CA ILE A 586 -14.43 -1.85 14.69
C ILE A 586 -14.01 -3.10 15.46
N ASN A 587 -14.57 -3.27 16.65
CA ASN A 587 -14.08 -4.18 17.67
C ASN A 587 -12.60 -3.86 18.00
N ASN A 588 -11.66 -4.59 17.41
CA ASN A 588 -10.21 -4.30 17.54
C ASN A 588 -9.51 -4.19 16.17
N PHE A 589 -10.27 -4.18 15.08
CA PHE A 589 -9.72 -4.04 13.74
C PHE A 589 -9.64 -2.56 13.36
N ASN A 590 -8.44 -2.09 13.00
CA ASN A 590 -8.24 -0.72 12.55
C ASN A 590 -8.70 -0.57 11.10
N LEU A 591 -9.83 0.11 10.87
CA LEU A 591 -10.38 0.29 9.53
C LEU A 591 -9.55 1.26 8.68
N GLY A 592 -8.84 2.17 9.33
CA GLY A 592 -8.00 3.17 8.69
C GLY A 592 -8.38 4.61 9.02
N ARG A 593 -7.83 5.54 8.24
CA ARG A 593 -7.94 6.99 8.48
C ARG A 593 -9.18 7.55 7.79
N TYR A 594 -9.86 8.49 8.45
CA TYR A 594 -10.90 9.32 7.84
C TYR A 594 -10.46 10.79 7.82
N TRP A 595 -10.82 11.51 6.75
CA TRP A 595 -10.53 12.95 6.62
C TRP A 595 -11.58 13.67 5.73
N PRO A 596 -12.87 13.65 6.10
CA PRO A 596 -13.97 14.13 5.27
C PRO A 596 -13.90 15.64 4.97
N VAL A 597 -13.25 16.44 5.82
CA VAL A 597 -13.11 17.89 5.57
C VAL A 597 -12.22 18.23 4.38
N VAL A 598 -11.39 17.28 3.91
CA VAL A 598 -10.58 17.48 2.69
C VAL A 598 -10.96 16.54 1.54
N GLY A 599 -11.56 15.38 1.82
CA GLY A 599 -11.92 14.41 0.80
C GLY A 599 -10.72 13.87 0.00
N PRO A 600 -10.95 13.12 -1.10
CA PRO A 600 -12.25 12.90 -1.72
C PRO A 600 -13.06 11.80 -1.02
N GLN A 601 -12.40 10.98 -0.18
CA GLN A 601 -13.04 9.93 0.61
C GLN A 601 -13.79 10.48 1.83
N GLU A 602 -15.11 10.24 1.88
CA GLU A 602 -15.96 10.57 3.03
C GLU A 602 -16.38 9.33 3.84
N THR A 603 -16.44 8.16 3.18
CA THR A 603 -16.85 6.91 3.83
C THR A 603 -15.74 5.88 3.84
N LEU A 604 -15.62 5.11 4.93
CA LEU A 604 -14.74 3.95 5.02
C LEU A 604 -15.52 2.66 4.81
N TYR A 605 -15.01 1.77 3.96
CA TYR A 605 -15.58 0.44 3.76
C TYR A 605 -15.46 -0.44 5.01
N LEU A 606 -16.58 -1.02 5.46
CA LEU A 606 -16.64 -1.96 6.57
C LEU A 606 -17.17 -3.32 6.06
N PRO A 607 -16.28 -4.29 5.78
CA PRO A 607 -16.67 -5.62 5.33
C PRO A 607 -17.36 -6.43 6.44
N ALA A 608 -18.42 -7.15 6.08
CA ALA A 608 -19.24 -7.95 6.99
C ALA A 608 -18.47 -8.96 7.85
N PRO A 609 -17.37 -9.60 7.38
CA PRO A 609 -16.52 -10.46 8.20
C PRO A 609 -15.95 -9.80 9.46
N LEU A 610 -15.81 -8.47 9.48
CA LEU A 610 -15.34 -7.74 10.66
C LEU A 610 -16.45 -7.48 11.69
N LEU A 611 -17.71 -7.69 11.31
CA LEU A 611 -18.85 -7.66 12.20
C LEU A 611 -19.08 -9.04 12.81
N LYS A 612 -19.53 -9.06 14.08
CA LYS A 612 -20.04 -10.26 14.75
C LYS A 612 -21.53 -10.13 15.00
N GLU A 613 -22.24 -11.25 15.10
CA GLU A 613 -23.60 -11.23 15.62
C GLU A 613 -23.60 -10.76 17.08
N GLY A 614 -24.58 -9.94 17.46
CA GLY A 614 -24.63 -9.26 18.75
C GLY A 614 -23.91 -7.91 18.77
N ALA A 615 -23.40 -7.53 19.95
CA ALA A 615 -22.84 -6.21 20.22
C ALA A 615 -21.46 -5.99 19.58
N ASN A 616 -21.31 -4.99 18.72
CA ASN A 616 -20.05 -4.57 18.10
C ASN A 616 -19.65 -3.20 18.65
N ILE A 617 -18.39 -3.06 19.05
CA ILE A 617 -17.86 -1.82 19.60
C ILE A 617 -17.21 -1.01 18.49
N ILE A 618 -17.56 0.28 18.39
CA ILE A 618 -16.90 1.21 17.48
C ILE A 618 -16.13 2.22 18.31
N THR A 619 -14.83 2.37 18.01
CA THR A 619 -13.97 3.35 18.66
C THR A 619 -13.43 4.32 17.62
N VAL A 620 -13.85 5.58 17.71
CA VAL A 620 -13.38 6.68 16.85
C VAL A 620 -12.35 7.49 17.63
N VAL A 621 -11.18 7.72 17.04
CA VAL A 621 -10.15 8.60 17.58
C VAL A 621 -10.09 9.85 16.71
N GLU A 622 -10.51 10.98 17.27
CA GLU A 622 -10.57 12.28 16.59
C GLU A 622 -9.41 13.16 17.05
N LEU A 623 -8.62 13.60 16.08
CA LEU A 623 -7.32 14.25 16.29
C LEU A 623 -7.39 15.77 16.18
N GLU A 624 -8.44 16.31 15.55
CA GLU A 624 -8.57 17.76 15.31
C GLU A 624 -9.78 18.34 16.03
N SER A 625 -10.99 17.93 15.63
CA SER A 625 -12.21 18.46 16.22
C SER A 625 -13.42 17.57 15.92
N ALA A 626 -13.97 16.94 16.95
CA ALA A 626 -15.25 16.23 16.88
C ALA A 626 -16.40 17.21 16.61
N PRO A 627 -17.59 16.77 16.15
CA PRO A 627 -18.76 17.62 15.95
C PRO A 627 -19.10 18.49 17.17
N ALA A 628 -19.66 19.69 16.96
CA ALA A 628 -19.94 20.63 18.07
C ALA A 628 -20.97 20.06 19.05
N ASP A 629 -21.84 19.20 18.54
CA ASP A 629 -22.86 18.50 19.30
C ASP A 629 -22.34 17.30 20.12
N CYS A 630 -21.04 16.97 20.00
CA CYS A 630 -20.37 15.99 20.84
C CYS A 630 -19.89 16.65 22.14
N PRO A 631 -20.46 16.29 23.31
CA PRO A 631 -20.08 16.90 24.57
C PRO A 631 -18.61 16.63 24.89
N SER A 632 -17.90 17.69 25.25
CA SER A 632 -16.46 17.59 25.57
C SER A 632 -16.20 16.91 26.91
N ASP A 633 -17.20 16.86 27.81
CA ASP A 633 -17.14 16.33 29.18
C ASP A 633 -17.54 14.84 29.29
N GLY A 634 -17.75 14.17 28.15
CA GLY A 634 -18.15 12.77 28.10
C GLY A 634 -19.63 12.51 28.40
N THR A 635 -20.47 13.54 28.53
CA THR A 635 -21.92 13.33 28.60
C THR A 635 -22.48 12.80 27.29
N TYR A 636 -23.58 12.05 27.38
CA TYR A 636 -24.25 11.51 26.20
C TYR A 636 -24.98 12.62 25.44
N SER A 637 -24.86 12.59 24.10
CA SER A 637 -25.65 13.43 23.20
C SER A 637 -26.16 12.57 22.05
N LYS A 638 -27.46 12.64 21.78
CA LYS A 638 -28.07 11.98 20.61
C LYS A 638 -27.52 12.53 19.27
N ASN A 639 -26.91 13.71 19.29
CA ASN A 639 -26.34 14.36 18.11
C ASN A 639 -24.84 14.05 17.94
N CYS A 640 -24.20 13.37 18.90
CA CYS A 640 -22.86 12.83 18.74
C CYS A 640 -22.92 11.42 18.14
N PHE A 641 -22.72 11.30 16.83
CA PHE A 641 -22.80 10.01 16.15
C PHE A 641 -21.90 9.95 14.93
N ILE A 642 -21.70 8.72 14.46
CA ILE A 642 -21.32 8.40 13.08
C ILE A 642 -22.49 7.64 12.44
N SER A 643 -22.50 7.52 11.11
CA SER A 643 -23.54 6.77 10.39
C SER A 643 -22.96 5.55 9.69
N LEU A 644 -23.66 4.43 9.76
CA LEU A 644 -23.41 3.24 8.95
C LEU A 644 -24.44 3.22 7.82
N THR A 645 -23.97 3.39 6.59
CA THR A 645 -24.79 3.55 5.38
C THR A 645 -24.47 2.49 4.34
N ASP A 646 -25.41 2.24 3.45
CA ASP A 646 -25.27 1.44 2.24
C ASP A 646 -24.61 2.20 1.08
N LYS A 647 -24.36 3.51 1.23
CA LYS A 647 -23.76 4.37 0.19
C LYS A 647 -22.26 4.53 0.39
N HIS A 648 -21.50 4.18 -0.65
CA HIS A 648 -20.08 4.45 -0.75
C HIS A 648 -19.82 5.83 -1.35
N VAL A 649 -19.09 6.70 -0.65
CA VAL A 649 -18.75 8.05 -1.09
C VAL A 649 -17.25 8.26 -1.02
N ILE A 650 -16.61 8.15 -2.18
CA ILE A 650 -15.16 8.35 -2.38
C ILE A 650 -14.81 9.53 -3.30
N ASN A 651 -15.82 10.23 -3.82
CA ASN A 651 -15.69 11.31 -4.79
C ASN A 651 -16.27 12.64 -4.27
N ALA A 652 -16.18 12.88 -2.98
CA ALA A 652 -16.66 14.11 -2.37
C ALA A 652 -15.89 15.35 -2.87
N PRO A 653 -16.47 16.56 -2.79
CA PRO A 653 -15.78 17.79 -3.14
C PRO A 653 -14.50 17.97 -2.33
N THR A 654 -13.43 18.40 -2.99
CA THR A 654 -12.14 18.63 -2.35
C THR A 654 -11.68 20.09 -2.45
N PRO A 655 -10.81 20.57 -1.53
CA PRO A 655 -10.28 21.94 -1.55
C PRO A 655 -9.54 22.32 -2.83
N LEU A 656 -8.84 21.36 -3.49
CA LEU A 656 -8.03 21.62 -4.69
C LEU A 656 -8.83 21.86 -5.98
N LYS A 657 -10.16 22.07 -5.91
CA LYS A 657 -11.00 22.40 -7.10
C LYS A 657 -10.81 23.81 -7.67
N THR A 658 -10.08 24.72 -7.00
CA THR A 658 -10.10 26.16 -7.34
C THR A 658 -9.02 26.66 -8.30
N ALA A 659 -7.89 25.96 -8.49
CA ALA A 659 -6.82 26.46 -9.37
C ALA A 659 -7.00 26.07 -10.86
N LEU A 660 -7.37 24.82 -11.15
CA LEU A 660 -7.52 24.36 -12.53
C LEU A 660 -8.86 24.79 -13.16
N SER A 661 -9.96 24.77 -12.38
CA SER A 661 -11.29 25.06 -12.93
C SER A 661 -11.53 26.51 -13.34
N GLN A 662 -10.78 27.47 -12.79
CA GLN A 662 -10.83 28.88 -13.22
C GLN A 662 -9.94 29.14 -14.44
N TRP A 663 -8.84 28.39 -14.59
CA TRP A 663 -8.00 28.46 -15.78
C TRP A 663 -8.70 27.85 -17.01
N ASP A 664 -9.34 26.70 -16.84
CA ASP A 664 -10.12 26.00 -17.87
C ASP A 664 -11.32 26.82 -18.37
N LYS A 665 -11.97 27.57 -17.48
CA LYS A 665 -13.07 28.48 -17.84
C LYS A 665 -12.60 29.74 -18.58
N LYS A 666 -11.34 30.15 -18.40
CA LYS A 666 -10.80 31.39 -18.96
C LYS A 666 -10.04 31.18 -20.28
N HIS A 667 -9.54 29.98 -20.56
CA HIS A 667 -8.68 29.71 -21.73
C HIS A 667 -9.22 28.64 -22.70
N GLY A 668 -10.41 28.09 -22.43
CA GLY A 668 -10.93 26.93 -23.17
C GLY A 668 -10.16 25.66 -22.78
N LYS A 669 -10.85 24.50 -22.80
CA LYS A 669 -10.18 23.21 -22.56
C LYS A 669 -9.05 23.07 -23.59
N PRO A 670 -7.78 22.94 -23.18
CA PRO A 670 -6.77 22.42 -24.07
C PRO A 670 -7.20 21.01 -24.47
N ALA A 671 -6.99 20.65 -25.73
CA ALA A 671 -6.97 19.25 -26.09
C ALA A 671 -5.93 18.56 -25.20
N ILE A 672 -6.42 17.74 -24.28
CA ILE A 672 -5.79 16.53 -23.75
C ILE A 672 -4.26 16.66 -23.63
N MET A 673 -3.75 17.05 -22.45
CA MET A 673 -2.42 16.60 -22.03
C MET A 673 -2.54 15.11 -21.72
N GLU A 674 -2.35 14.30 -22.76
CA GLU A 674 -2.16 12.85 -22.73
C GLU A 674 -0.68 12.48 -22.50
N ASP A 675 0.18 13.47 -22.25
CA ASP A 675 1.56 13.25 -21.88
C ASP A 675 1.66 13.03 -20.38
N GLN A 676 2.17 11.85 -20.04
CA GLN A 676 2.75 11.51 -18.74
C GLN A 676 3.40 12.75 -18.12
N VAL A 677 3.14 13.00 -16.84
CA VAL A 677 4.07 13.79 -16.03
C VAL A 677 5.36 12.98 -15.93
N ILE A 678 6.19 13.10 -16.96
CA ILE A 678 7.59 12.71 -16.95
C ILE A 678 8.24 13.68 -15.97
N PHE A 679 8.53 13.19 -14.76
CA PHE A 679 9.48 13.87 -13.90
C PHE A 679 10.85 13.71 -14.57
N GLU A 680 11.22 14.65 -15.44
CA GLU A 680 12.61 14.79 -15.87
C GLU A 680 13.45 15.14 -14.64
N VAL A 681 14.25 14.17 -14.18
CA VAL A 681 15.40 14.44 -13.35
C VAL A 681 16.44 15.12 -14.26
N PRO A 682 16.83 16.39 -14.03
CA PRO A 682 17.81 17.03 -14.88
C PRO A 682 19.16 16.32 -14.72
N THR A 683 19.57 15.58 -15.75
CA THR A 683 20.96 15.14 -15.90
C THR A 683 21.85 16.35 -16.11
N PRO A 684 22.98 16.52 -15.39
CA PRO A 684 23.92 17.59 -15.69
C PRO A 684 24.51 17.38 -17.10
N PRO A 685 24.77 18.46 -17.86
CA PRO A 685 25.21 18.35 -19.24
C PRO A 685 26.58 17.67 -19.33
N VAL A 686 26.62 16.53 -20.00
CA VAL A 686 27.86 15.93 -20.52
C VAL A 686 28.37 16.88 -21.60
N THR A 687 29.38 17.67 -21.26
CA THR A 687 30.08 18.51 -22.23
C THR A 687 30.98 17.63 -23.10
N ASN A 688 30.69 17.65 -24.39
CA ASN A 688 31.55 17.11 -25.44
C ASN A 688 32.92 17.80 -25.39
N TYR A 689 33.97 17.06 -25.04
CA TYR A 689 35.34 17.49 -25.28
C TYR A 689 35.65 17.38 -26.77
N VAL A 690 35.44 18.49 -27.49
CA VAL A 690 36.12 18.75 -28.76
C VAL A 690 37.56 19.16 -28.43
N ARG A 691 38.52 18.44 -29.04
CA ARG A 691 39.95 18.77 -29.01
C ARG A 691 40.16 20.21 -29.50
N ALA A 692 40.67 21.07 -28.62
CA ALA A 692 41.34 22.30 -28.99
C ALA A 692 42.68 22.39 -28.25
N ASN A 693 43.76 22.25 -29.00
CA ASN A 693 45.10 22.65 -28.60
C ASN A 693 45.07 24.14 -28.28
N LEU A 694 45.43 24.55 -27.06
CA LEU A 694 45.91 25.91 -26.80
C LEU A 694 46.81 25.94 -25.57
N THR A 695 48.04 26.36 -25.85
CA THR A 695 49.20 26.57 -25.01
C THR A 695 48.90 27.59 -23.90
N LEU A 696 49.05 27.21 -22.63
CA LEU A 696 49.01 28.15 -21.51
C LEU A 696 50.42 28.54 -21.09
N LYS A 697 50.76 29.81 -21.37
CA LYS A 697 51.87 30.54 -20.76
C LYS A 697 51.57 30.76 -19.28
N ALA A 698 52.50 30.34 -18.43
CA ALA A 698 52.55 30.68 -17.02
C ALA A 698 53.28 32.02 -16.82
N THR A 699 52.74 32.88 -15.98
CA THR A 699 53.48 33.93 -15.27
C THR A 699 52.82 34.15 -13.91
N TYR A 700 53.40 33.55 -12.88
CA TYR A 700 53.37 34.07 -11.51
C TYR A 700 54.80 34.47 -11.19
N GLY A 701 55.00 35.75 -10.89
CA GLY A 701 56.25 36.27 -10.34
C GLY A 701 56.15 36.31 -8.83
N GLU A 702 57.20 35.84 -8.16
CA GLU A 702 57.77 36.45 -6.95
C GLU A 702 59.13 35.78 -6.66
N GLU A 703 60.15 36.36 -7.29
CA GLU A 703 61.42 36.80 -6.72
C GLU A 703 61.73 36.43 -5.24
N TYR A 704 62.73 35.56 -4.97
CA TYR A 704 64.07 35.95 -4.47
C TYR A 704 64.92 34.74 -3.99
N LYS A 705 66.12 34.65 -4.61
CA LYS A 705 67.45 34.24 -4.11
C LYS A 705 67.66 32.98 -3.26
N GLY A 706 68.48 32.07 -3.81
CA GLY A 706 69.65 31.55 -3.09
C GLY A 706 70.04 30.10 -3.35
N GLY A 707 71.22 29.89 -3.98
CA GLY A 707 72.12 28.82 -3.54
C GLY A 707 72.14 27.49 -4.30
N ASN A 708 72.93 27.44 -5.37
CA ASN A 708 73.97 26.43 -5.66
C ASN A 708 73.77 24.92 -5.36
N ARG A 709 74.02 24.15 -6.44
CA ARG A 709 74.78 22.89 -6.57
C ARG A 709 74.06 21.53 -6.48
N ARG A 710 74.08 20.90 -7.67
CA ARG A 710 74.64 19.58 -8.04
C ARG A 710 73.87 18.29 -7.70
N ARG A 711 73.46 17.67 -8.82
CA ARG A 711 73.76 16.30 -9.31
C ARG A 711 73.19 15.07 -8.58
N HIS A 712 72.41 14.36 -9.41
CA HIS A 712 72.44 12.93 -9.73
C HIS A 712 72.02 11.90 -8.68
N GLY A 713 71.16 11.01 -9.16
CA GLY A 713 70.69 9.77 -8.55
C GLY A 713 69.34 9.44 -9.13
#